data_AF-B9R8N4-F1
#
_entry.id   AF-B9R8N4-F1
#
_cell.length_a   1.000
_cell.length_b   1.000
_cell.length_c   1.000
_cell.angle_alpha   90.00
_cell.angle_beta   90.00
_cell.angle_gamma   90.00
#
_symmetry.space_group_name_H-M   'P 1'
#
loop_
_entity.id
_entity.type
_entity.pdbx_description
1 polymer ?
#
loop_
_entity_poly.entity_id
_entity_poly.type
_entity_poly.pdbx_seq_one_letter_code
_entity_poly.pdbx_strand_id
1 'polypeptide(L)'
;MDPYKFRPSSSNDTPFWTTNAGAPVSNNNSSMTVGPRGPILLEDYHMIEKLANFTRERIPERVVHARGMSAKGFFEVTHDVTDLTCADFLRAPGVQTPVIVRFSTVIHERGSPETLRDPRGFATKFYTREGNFDIVGNNFPVFFIRDGIKFPDVVHAFKPNPKSHIQEYWRIFDFCSHHPESLSTFAWFFDDVGIPQDYRHMEGFGVHTYCLINKAGKVTYVKFHWKPTCGVKCLMDDEAIKVGGANHSHATQDLYDSIAAGNFPEWKLMIQTMDPADEDKFSFDPLDMTKIWPEDMFPLHPVGRLVLNRNIDNWFAENEMLAFNPAHVVPGVYYSNDKLFQLRLFAYSDTQRHRLGTNYLQLPVNAPKCPYHNNHYDGFMNFMHRDEEVDYFQSRYDPVRHAEKVPIPNAICSGRREKCVIEKEDNFRQPGDRYRSWAPDRQERFLCRLVNALSEPRITHEIRSIWVSWWTQCDKSLGQKLASRLNNRPSSGFNTPFWTTNSGAPVWNNNSSLTVGSRGPILLEDYHLIEKLANFDRERIPERVVHARGASAKGFFEVTHDVSHLTCADFLRAPGVQTPVIVRFSTVIHERGSPETLRDPRGFAVKFYTREGNFDLVGNNFPVFFIRDGMKFPDVVHAFKPNPKSHLQENWRIFDFLSHVPESLHMLTFLLDDLGIPQDYRHMEGSGVNTYTLINKAGKVHYVKFHWKPTCGVKCLLENEAIKVGGSNHSHSTQDLYDSISAGNYPEWKLYIQIMDPAHEDKFDFDPLDVTKTWPEDILPLQPVGRLVLNKNIDNFFAENEQLAFCPGIVVPGVSYSEDKLLQTRIFSYSDTQRHRLGPNYLQLPVNAPKCAHHNNHHEGFMNFMHRDEEVNYFPSRCDPARNAESFPVPSAICSGKREKCVIEKENNFKQPGERYRSWAPDRQERFLNRLVGGLSDPRITHELRTIWISYWIQCDKSLGQKLATRLNVKPSI
;
A
#
# COMPACT_ATOMS: atom_id res chain seq x y z
N MET A 1 -2.16 -43.35 -5.39
CA MET A 1 -2.42 -41.90 -5.39
C MET A 1 -1.83 -41.35 -6.65
N ASP A 2 -2.52 -40.43 -7.32
CA ASP A 2 -1.99 -39.76 -8.52
C ASP A 2 -1.24 -38.49 -8.08
N PRO A 3 0.10 -38.44 -8.17
CA PRO A 3 0.88 -37.29 -7.70
C PRO A 3 0.70 -36.04 -8.58
N TYR A 4 0.10 -36.17 -9.76
CA TYR A 4 -0.15 -35.06 -10.69
C TYR A 4 -1.48 -34.32 -10.39
N LYS A 5 -2.25 -34.76 -9.39
CA LYS A 5 -3.48 -34.06 -8.97
C LYS A 5 -3.18 -32.90 -8.03
N PHE A 6 -3.50 -31.69 -8.49
CA PHE A 6 -3.29 -30.41 -7.78
C PHE A 6 -4.01 -30.30 -6.40
N ARG A 7 -4.92 -31.20 -6.07
CA ARG A 7 -5.52 -31.33 -4.73
C ARG A 7 -5.53 -32.80 -4.29
N PRO A 8 -5.17 -33.11 -3.03
CA PRO A 8 -5.37 -34.44 -2.45
C PRO A 8 -6.85 -34.86 -2.50
N SER A 9 -7.11 -36.17 -2.48
CA SER A 9 -8.45 -36.67 -2.22
C SER A 9 -8.88 -36.36 -0.78
N SER A 10 -10.18 -36.09 -0.57
CA SER A 10 -10.76 -35.83 0.76
C SER A 10 -10.54 -36.97 1.77
N SER A 11 -10.19 -38.17 1.31
CA SER A 11 -9.77 -39.30 2.15
C SER A 11 -8.49 -39.06 2.97
N ASN A 12 -7.67 -38.09 2.56
CA ASN A 12 -6.37 -37.79 3.17
C ASN A 12 -6.36 -36.38 3.80
N ASP A 13 -7.52 -35.74 3.91
CA ASP A 13 -7.67 -34.40 4.47
C ASP A 13 -7.72 -34.50 6.00
N THR A 14 -6.64 -34.07 6.66
CA THR A 14 -6.46 -34.22 8.11
C THR A 14 -6.63 -32.87 8.82
N PRO A 15 -7.45 -32.77 9.89
CA PRO A 15 -7.81 -31.49 10.52
C PRO A 15 -6.74 -30.95 11.49
N PHE A 16 -5.46 -31.14 11.19
CA PHE A 16 -4.34 -30.62 11.98
C PHE A 16 -3.42 -29.75 11.11
N TRP A 17 -2.70 -28.82 11.74
CA TRP A 17 -1.76 -27.94 11.06
C TRP A 17 -0.62 -28.73 10.40
N THR A 18 -0.21 -28.29 9.21
CA THR A 18 0.92 -28.86 8.46
C THR A 18 1.85 -27.75 7.96
N THR A 19 3.10 -28.11 7.65
CA THR A 19 4.01 -27.30 6.83
C THR A 19 3.55 -27.29 5.37
N ASN A 20 4.10 -26.39 4.55
CA ASN A 20 3.86 -26.39 3.10
C ASN A 20 4.27 -27.73 2.43
N ALA A 21 5.22 -28.45 3.02
CA ALA A 21 5.62 -29.81 2.60
C ALA A 21 4.70 -30.94 3.13
N GLY A 22 3.62 -30.60 3.84
CA GLY A 22 2.63 -31.56 4.37
C GLY A 22 3.01 -32.24 5.69
N ALA A 23 4.11 -31.86 6.34
CA ALA A 23 4.52 -32.46 7.61
C ALA A 23 3.63 -31.96 8.78
N PRO A 24 3.11 -32.84 9.65
CA PRO A 24 2.27 -32.42 10.78
C PRO A 24 2.99 -31.50 11.78
N VAL A 25 2.32 -30.43 12.22
CA VAL A 25 2.83 -29.46 13.19
C VAL A 25 2.22 -29.72 14.57
N SER A 26 3.00 -30.29 15.47
CA SER A 26 2.56 -30.65 16.83
C SER A 26 2.51 -29.47 17.82
N ASN A 27 3.25 -28.38 17.56
CA ASN A 27 3.22 -27.16 18.37
C ASN A 27 3.45 -25.92 17.48
N ASN A 28 2.38 -25.14 17.30
CA ASN A 28 2.36 -23.85 16.58
C ASN A 28 2.39 -22.63 17.54
N ASN A 29 2.57 -22.85 18.85
CA ASN A 29 2.46 -21.83 19.90
C ASN A 29 3.82 -21.38 20.49
N SER A 30 4.90 -22.12 20.26
CA SER A 30 6.23 -21.85 20.86
C SER A 30 7.39 -22.14 19.90
N SER A 31 8.41 -21.29 19.95
CA SER A 31 9.70 -21.51 19.29
C SER A 31 10.51 -22.60 20.01
N MET A 32 11.39 -23.30 19.27
CA MET A 32 12.33 -24.28 19.84
C MET A 32 13.49 -23.55 20.51
N THR A 33 13.68 -23.79 21.82
CA THR A 33 14.68 -23.10 22.64
C THR A 33 15.55 -24.06 23.46
N VAL A 34 16.69 -23.58 23.97
CA VAL A 34 17.47 -24.29 25.00
C VAL A 34 16.85 -24.03 26.39
N GLY A 35 15.73 -24.70 26.66
CA GLY A 35 14.99 -24.63 27.92
C GLY A 35 13.89 -23.59 27.86
N PRO A 36 13.11 -23.41 28.95
CA PRO A 36 12.01 -22.44 28.99
C PRO A 36 12.46 -20.99 28.83
N ARG A 37 13.72 -20.65 29.15
CA ARG A 37 14.28 -19.29 29.10
C ARG A 37 15.52 -19.12 28.20
N GLY A 38 15.96 -20.15 27.47
CA GLY A 38 17.15 -20.04 26.61
C GLY A 38 16.88 -19.59 25.17
N PRO A 39 17.94 -19.42 24.35
CA PRO A 39 17.85 -18.87 23.00
C PRO A 39 17.12 -19.78 22.02
N ILE A 40 16.53 -19.18 20.98
CA ILE A 40 15.86 -19.87 19.87
C ILE A 40 16.88 -20.56 18.96
N LEU A 41 16.55 -21.75 18.48
CA LEU A 41 17.43 -22.58 17.65
C LEU A 41 17.09 -22.50 16.16
N LEU A 42 18.12 -22.49 15.32
CA LEU A 42 18.01 -22.45 13.85
C LEU A 42 17.37 -23.72 13.25
N GLU A 43 17.19 -24.78 14.03
CA GLU A 43 16.55 -26.03 13.60
C GLU A 43 15.01 -26.03 13.74
N ASP A 44 14.38 -24.93 14.19
CA ASP A 44 12.92 -24.79 14.15
C ASP A 44 12.40 -24.47 12.75
N TYR A 45 12.46 -25.47 11.86
CA TYR A 45 12.06 -25.32 10.45
C TYR A 45 10.63 -24.77 10.27
N HIS A 46 9.69 -25.15 11.15
CA HIS A 46 8.31 -24.63 11.12
C HIS A 46 8.28 -23.11 11.35
N MET A 47 9.02 -22.62 12.34
CA MET A 47 9.16 -21.17 12.58
C MET A 47 9.71 -20.46 11.33
N ILE A 48 10.77 -21.02 10.73
CA ILE A 48 11.47 -20.45 9.59
C ILE A 48 10.55 -20.40 8.37
N GLU A 49 9.90 -21.51 8.01
CA GLU A 49 8.98 -21.58 6.87
C GLU A 49 7.78 -20.63 7.05
N LYS A 50 7.16 -20.61 8.24
CA LYS A 50 6.03 -19.73 8.56
C LYS A 50 6.41 -18.25 8.41
N LEU A 51 7.54 -17.83 8.97
CA LEU A 51 8.04 -16.45 8.86
C LEU A 51 8.49 -16.09 7.44
N ALA A 52 9.13 -17.01 6.72
CA ALA A 52 9.59 -16.79 5.35
C ALA A 52 8.44 -16.57 4.37
N ASN A 53 7.34 -17.33 4.51
CA ASN A 53 6.12 -17.12 3.72
C ASN A 53 5.41 -15.81 4.12
N PHE A 54 5.20 -15.57 5.42
CA PHE A 54 4.54 -14.36 5.94
C PHE A 54 5.20 -13.07 5.43
N THR A 55 6.53 -13.00 5.45
CA THR A 55 7.30 -11.84 4.99
C THR A 55 7.27 -11.62 3.48
N ARG A 56 6.67 -12.54 2.70
CA ARG A 56 6.58 -12.53 1.23
C ARG A 56 5.13 -12.52 0.71
N GLU A 57 4.12 -12.34 1.57
CA GLU A 57 2.71 -12.25 1.18
C GLU A 57 2.35 -11.03 0.30
N ARG A 58 3.18 -9.99 0.30
CA ARG A 58 2.89 -8.72 -0.38
C ARG A 58 3.60 -8.66 -1.74
N ILE A 59 2.84 -8.83 -2.81
CA ILE A 59 3.25 -8.44 -4.17
C ILE A 59 3.17 -6.90 -4.34
N PRO A 60 3.82 -6.31 -5.35
CA PRO A 60 3.62 -4.91 -5.68
C PRO A 60 2.14 -4.59 -5.95
N GLU A 61 1.68 -3.43 -5.47
CA GLU A 61 0.36 -2.90 -5.84
C GLU A 61 0.35 -2.49 -7.33
N ARG A 62 -0.82 -2.22 -7.90
CA ARG A 62 -0.90 -1.64 -9.25
C ARG A 62 -0.39 -0.21 -9.21
N VAL A 63 0.47 0.19 -10.14
CA VAL A 63 1.05 1.55 -10.19
C VAL A 63 -0.05 2.63 -10.25
N VAL A 64 -1.17 2.33 -10.90
CA VAL A 64 -2.44 3.08 -10.87
C VAL A 64 -3.59 2.12 -10.57
N HIS A 65 -4.71 2.63 -10.05
CA HIS A 65 -5.87 1.84 -9.64
C HIS A 65 -5.55 0.79 -8.55
N ALA A 66 -4.68 1.14 -7.60
CA ALA A 66 -4.28 0.26 -6.51
C ALA A 66 -5.49 -0.11 -5.63
N ARG A 67 -6.16 0.88 -5.04
CA ARG A 67 -7.42 0.71 -4.30
C ARG A 67 -8.56 0.28 -5.25
N GLY A 68 -9.26 -0.80 -4.93
CA GLY A 68 -10.40 -1.28 -5.70
C GLY A 68 -10.89 -2.67 -5.33
N MET A 69 -12.12 -2.99 -5.72
CA MET A 69 -12.86 -4.22 -5.39
C MET A 69 -13.36 -4.91 -6.66
N SER A 70 -13.39 -6.25 -6.64
CA SER A 70 -13.85 -7.08 -7.75
C SER A 70 -15.11 -7.88 -7.41
N ALA A 71 -15.99 -8.08 -8.38
CA ALA A 71 -17.17 -8.93 -8.27
C ALA A 71 -17.38 -9.76 -9.54
N LYS A 72 -17.97 -10.95 -9.37
CA LYS A 72 -18.25 -11.92 -10.42
C LYS A 72 -19.71 -11.82 -10.86
N GLY A 73 -19.98 -12.15 -12.12
CA GLY A 73 -21.30 -11.99 -12.70
C GLY A 73 -21.43 -12.57 -14.10
N PHE A 74 -22.42 -12.08 -14.84
CA PHE A 74 -22.60 -12.39 -16.25
C PHE A 74 -22.96 -11.13 -17.04
N PHE A 75 -22.63 -11.14 -18.33
CA PHE A 75 -23.17 -10.24 -19.34
C PHE A 75 -24.15 -11.01 -20.22
N GLU A 76 -25.31 -10.43 -20.50
CA GLU A 76 -26.36 -10.99 -21.34
C GLU A 76 -26.65 -10.06 -22.51
N VAL A 77 -26.56 -10.58 -23.74
CA VAL A 77 -26.97 -9.85 -24.95
C VAL A 77 -28.48 -9.66 -24.94
N THR A 78 -28.97 -8.45 -25.20
CA THR A 78 -30.41 -8.16 -25.23
C THR A 78 -30.89 -7.67 -26.60
N HIS A 79 -29.97 -7.22 -27.46
CA HIS A 79 -30.25 -6.72 -28.80
C HIS A 79 -29.31 -7.38 -29.81
N ASP A 80 -29.80 -7.58 -31.05
CA ASP A 80 -28.95 -8.08 -32.14
C ASP A 80 -28.02 -6.95 -32.61
N VAL A 81 -26.73 -7.26 -32.72
CA VAL A 81 -25.65 -6.37 -33.20
C VAL A 81 -24.74 -7.08 -34.19
N THR A 82 -25.21 -8.19 -34.79
CA THR A 82 -24.41 -9.04 -35.69
C THR A 82 -24.13 -8.40 -37.05
N ASP A 83 -24.85 -7.32 -37.39
CA ASP A 83 -24.56 -6.42 -38.50
C ASP A 83 -23.29 -5.56 -38.25
N LEU A 84 -22.94 -5.32 -36.98
CA LEU A 84 -21.77 -4.56 -36.56
C LEU A 84 -20.55 -5.44 -36.25
N THR A 85 -20.75 -6.64 -35.67
CA THR A 85 -19.65 -7.48 -35.18
C THR A 85 -19.88 -8.98 -35.40
N CYS A 86 -18.80 -9.72 -35.66
CA CYS A 86 -18.82 -11.19 -35.72
C CYS A 86 -18.44 -11.89 -34.40
N ALA A 87 -18.27 -11.17 -33.28
CA ALA A 87 -17.82 -11.73 -32.02
C ALA A 87 -18.80 -12.77 -31.43
N ASP A 88 -18.33 -13.98 -31.10
CA ASP A 88 -19.20 -15.08 -30.66
C ASP A 88 -20.05 -14.72 -29.44
N PHE A 89 -19.51 -13.95 -28.51
CA PHE A 89 -20.22 -13.56 -27.28
C PHE A 89 -21.38 -12.58 -27.51
N LEU A 90 -21.48 -12.01 -28.71
CA LEU A 90 -22.55 -11.09 -29.15
C LEU A 90 -23.48 -11.69 -30.22
N ARG A 91 -23.33 -12.98 -30.53
CA ARG A 91 -23.96 -13.66 -31.69
C ARG A 91 -25.51 -13.66 -31.75
N ALA A 92 -26.20 -13.43 -30.63
CA ALA A 92 -27.67 -13.41 -30.55
C ALA A 92 -28.13 -12.88 -29.17
N PRO A 93 -29.32 -12.25 -29.09
CA PRO A 93 -30.01 -12.00 -27.82
C PRO A 93 -30.18 -13.28 -26.96
N GLY A 94 -30.11 -13.12 -25.64
CA GLY A 94 -30.15 -14.21 -24.66
C GLY A 94 -28.82 -14.94 -24.43
N VAL A 95 -27.77 -14.64 -25.20
CA VAL A 95 -26.44 -15.21 -24.96
C VAL A 95 -25.85 -14.62 -23.68
N GLN A 96 -25.59 -15.48 -22.70
CA GLN A 96 -24.90 -15.14 -21.45
C GLN A 96 -23.42 -15.51 -21.51
N THR A 97 -22.58 -14.58 -21.06
CA THR A 97 -21.12 -14.70 -20.98
C THR A 97 -20.67 -14.43 -19.55
N PRO A 98 -19.92 -15.34 -18.89
CA PRO A 98 -19.39 -15.08 -17.55
C PRO A 98 -18.44 -13.88 -17.55
N VAL A 99 -18.47 -13.08 -16.49
CA VAL A 99 -17.58 -11.93 -16.33
C VAL A 99 -16.98 -11.81 -14.93
N ILE A 100 -15.86 -11.11 -14.82
CA ILE A 100 -15.42 -10.46 -13.58
C ILE A 100 -15.20 -8.97 -13.85
N VAL A 101 -15.65 -8.13 -12.93
CA VAL A 101 -15.51 -6.67 -13.01
C VAL A 101 -14.72 -6.20 -11.81
N ARG A 102 -13.77 -5.27 -12.01
CA ARG A 102 -13.05 -4.57 -10.95
C ARG A 102 -13.31 -3.08 -11.03
N PHE A 103 -13.80 -2.53 -9.94
CA PHE A 103 -13.89 -1.10 -9.71
C PHE A 103 -12.72 -0.60 -8.88
N SER A 104 -12.39 0.68 -8.98
CA SER A 104 -11.21 1.25 -8.31
C SER A 104 -11.23 2.77 -8.26
N THR A 105 -10.42 3.40 -7.40
CA THR A 105 -9.92 4.78 -7.62
C THR A 105 -8.76 4.72 -8.63
N VAL A 106 -7.95 5.77 -8.80
CA VAL A 106 -6.78 5.76 -9.72
C VAL A 106 -5.47 6.05 -9.01
N ILE A 107 -5.42 7.12 -8.22
CA ILE A 107 -4.16 7.79 -7.91
C ILE A 107 -3.46 7.23 -6.67
N HIS A 108 -4.20 6.96 -5.61
CA HIS A 108 -3.64 6.63 -4.30
C HIS A 108 -3.50 5.11 -4.06
N GLU A 109 -2.72 4.77 -3.04
CA GLU A 109 -2.38 3.42 -2.60
C GLU A 109 -3.60 2.56 -2.24
N ARG A 110 -3.40 1.24 -2.15
CA ARG A 110 -4.44 0.25 -1.78
C ARG A 110 -5.23 0.58 -0.49
N GLY A 111 -4.60 1.24 0.50
CA GLY A 111 -5.24 1.66 1.75
C GLY A 111 -6.01 2.98 1.72
N SER A 112 -6.03 3.69 0.59
CA SER A 112 -6.60 5.04 0.49
C SER A 112 -8.14 5.09 0.59
N PRO A 113 -8.73 6.23 1.03
CA PRO A 113 -10.17 6.41 1.06
C PRO A 113 -10.84 6.40 -0.32
N GLU A 114 -11.94 5.65 -0.43
CA GLU A 114 -12.73 5.58 -1.66
C GLU A 114 -13.60 6.81 -1.92
N THR A 115 -13.61 7.79 -1.01
CA THR A 115 -14.28 9.09 -1.14
C THR A 115 -13.41 10.19 -1.76
N LEU A 116 -12.14 9.92 -2.08
CA LEU A 116 -11.27 10.91 -2.72
C LEU A 116 -11.79 11.34 -4.12
N ARG A 117 -11.54 12.59 -4.49
CA ARG A 117 -11.84 13.12 -5.83
C ARG A 117 -10.86 12.52 -6.83
N ASP A 118 -11.37 11.66 -7.70
CA ASP A 118 -10.56 10.79 -8.57
C ASP A 118 -11.46 10.26 -9.70
N PRO A 119 -10.98 9.94 -10.92
CA PRO A 119 -11.71 9.03 -11.77
C PRO A 119 -11.91 7.69 -11.03
N ARG A 120 -12.89 6.90 -11.44
CA ARG A 120 -13.09 5.54 -10.97
C ARG A 120 -12.83 4.58 -12.11
N GLY A 121 -11.98 3.58 -11.92
CA GLY A 121 -11.78 2.52 -12.91
C GLY A 121 -13.00 1.61 -12.97
N PHE A 122 -13.37 1.17 -14.17
CA PHE A 122 -14.45 0.22 -14.45
C PHE A 122 -13.91 -0.78 -15.48
N ALA A 123 -13.20 -1.80 -15.00
CA ALA A 123 -12.57 -2.82 -15.84
C ALA A 123 -13.41 -4.10 -15.85
N THR A 124 -13.82 -4.56 -17.04
CA THR A 124 -14.67 -5.74 -17.25
C THR A 124 -13.94 -6.77 -18.10
N LYS A 125 -13.81 -8.00 -17.60
CA LYS A 125 -13.27 -9.17 -18.31
C LYS A 125 -14.40 -10.10 -18.67
N PHE A 126 -14.55 -10.40 -19.95
CA PHE A 126 -15.49 -11.37 -20.51
C PHE A 126 -14.74 -12.68 -20.79
N TYR A 127 -15.22 -13.77 -20.21
CA TYR A 127 -14.69 -15.11 -20.48
C TYR A 127 -15.45 -15.71 -21.67
N THR A 128 -15.01 -15.39 -22.89
CA THR A 128 -15.70 -15.84 -24.12
C THR A 128 -15.22 -17.23 -24.56
N ARG A 129 -15.86 -17.77 -25.61
CA ARG A 129 -15.45 -19.03 -26.26
C ARG A 129 -14.24 -18.86 -27.19
N GLU A 130 -13.86 -17.62 -27.51
CA GLU A 130 -12.79 -17.26 -28.46
C GLU A 130 -11.61 -16.57 -27.75
N GLY A 131 -11.52 -16.70 -26.42
CA GLY A 131 -10.53 -16.04 -25.58
C GLY A 131 -11.16 -15.09 -24.56
N ASN A 132 -10.32 -14.38 -23.81
CA ASN A 132 -10.79 -13.30 -22.94
C ASN A 132 -10.91 -12.00 -23.74
N PHE A 133 -11.95 -11.23 -23.48
CA PHE A 133 -12.08 -9.83 -23.94
C PHE A 133 -12.09 -8.90 -22.74
N ASP A 134 -11.27 -7.84 -22.74
CA ASP A 134 -11.18 -6.88 -21.63
C ASP A 134 -11.56 -5.45 -22.06
N ILE A 135 -12.67 -4.93 -21.53
CA ILE A 135 -12.99 -3.49 -21.59
C ILE A 135 -12.40 -2.83 -20.34
N VAL A 136 -11.31 -2.07 -20.50
CA VAL A 136 -10.56 -1.47 -19.39
C VAL A 136 -10.90 0.01 -19.27
N GLY A 137 -12.11 0.29 -18.78
CA GLY A 137 -12.75 1.60 -18.77
C GLY A 137 -12.59 2.43 -17.48
N ASN A 138 -13.22 3.60 -17.49
CA ASN A 138 -13.36 4.53 -16.35
C ASN A 138 -14.81 5.02 -16.23
N ASN A 139 -15.17 5.67 -15.12
CA ASN A 139 -16.45 6.37 -14.94
C ASN A 139 -16.53 7.74 -15.65
N PHE A 140 -15.45 8.19 -16.30
CA PHE A 140 -15.44 9.34 -17.19
C PHE A 140 -15.30 8.86 -18.64
N PRO A 141 -16.00 9.45 -19.62
CA PRO A 141 -15.87 9.09 -21.03
C PRO A 141 -14.61 9.65 -21.69
N VAL A 142 -13.82 10.45 -20.96
CA VAL A 142 -12.64 11.17 -21.43
C VAL A 142 -11.46 11.03 -20.46
N PHE A 143 -10.25 11.34 -20.93
CA PHE A 143 -9.03 11.31 -20.11
C PHE A 143 -8.16 12.57 -20.26
N PHE A 144 -7.31 12.85 -19.27
CA PHE A 144 -6.57 14.13 -19.13
C PHE A 144 -5.56 14.43 -20.24
N ILE A 145 -5.19 13.42 -21.04
CA ILE A 145 -4.11 13.44 -22.03
C ILE A 145 -4.55 12.63 -23.25
N ARG A 146 -4.07 13.01 -24.45
CA ARG A 146 -4.40 12.33 -25.72
C ARG A 146 -3.29 11.44 -26.29
N ASP A 147 -2.09 11.47 -25.71
CA ASP A 147 -0.91 10.71 -26.14
C ASP A 147 -0.32 9.95 -24.95
N GLY A 148 0.05 8.68 -25.17
CA GLY A 148 0.49 7.76 -24.13
C GLY A 148 1.76 8.20 -23.39
N ILE A 149 2.68 8.92 -24.05
CA ILE A 149 3.95 9.38 -23.43
C ILE A 149 3.77 10.20 -22.15
N LYS A 150 2.59 10.82 -22.00
CA LYS A 150 2.23 11.64 -20.84
C LYS A 150 1.66 10.86 -19.68
N PHE A 151 1.41 9.56 -19.82
CA PHE A 151 0.81 8.77 -18.76
C PHE A 151 1.65 8.77 -17.47
N PRO A 152 2.99 8.60 -17.51
CA PRO A 152 3.82 8.75 -16.31
C PRO A 152 3.77 10.17 -15.73
N ASP A 153 3.85 11.22 -16.58
CA ASP A 153 3.89 12.60 -16.10
C ASP A 153 2.59 13.01 -15.38
N VAL A 154 1.43 12.70 -15.99
CA VAL A 154 0.14 13.03 -15.38
C VAL A 154 -0.09 12.21 -14.11
N VAL A 155 0.31 10.94 -14.09
CA VAL A 155 0.23 10.13 -12.87
C VAL A 155 1.19 10.65 -11.80
N HIS A 156 2.41 11.07 -12.15
CA HIS A 156 3.34 11.71 -11.21
C HIS A 156 2.79 13.00 -10.64
N ALA A 157 2.20 13.86 -11.47
CA ALA A 157 1.62 15.13 -11.07
C ALA A 157 0.45 14.94 -10.09
N PHE A 158 -0.42 13.97 -10.36
CA PHE A 158 -1.56 13.64 -9.50
C PHE A 158 -1.19 12.84 -8.25
N LYS A 159 -0.20 11.95 -8.32
CA LYS A 159 0.25 11.16 -7.15
C LYS A 159 0.86 12.04 -6.05
N PRO A 160 0.96 11.51 -4.81
CA PRO A 160 1.65 12.20 -3.74
C PRO A 160 3.06 12.66 -4.12
N ASN A 161 3.43 13.89 -3.71
CA ASN A 161 4.71 14.52 -4.00
C ASN A 161 5.88 13.69 -3.41
N PRO A 162 6.97 13.40 -4.15
CA PRO A 162 8.09 12.57 -3.67
C PRO A 162 8.83 13.13 -2.44
N LYS A 163 8.63 14.41 -2.09
CA LYS A 163 9.19 15.03 -0.88
C LYS A 163 8.26 14.94 0.34
N SER A 164 6.97 15.26 0.20
CA SER A 164 6.01 15.33 1.32
C SER A 164 5.13 14.08 1.47
N HIS A 165 5.05 13.24 0.44
CA HIS A 165 4.10 12.11 0.31
C HIS A 165 2.63 12.51 0.52
N ILE A 166 2.29 13.75 0.12
CA ILE A 166 0.92 14.31 0.10
C ILE A 166 0.55 14.65 -1.35
N GLN A 167 -0.70 14.42 -1.77
CA GLN A 167 -1.21 14.94 -3.04
C GLN A 167 -1.39 16.47 -2.93
N GLU A 168 -0.74 17.19 -3.84
CA GLU A 168 -0.70 18.66 -3.83
C GLU A 168 -1.20 19.17 -5.19
N TYR A 169 -2.24 20.01 -5.20
CA TYR A 169 -2.88 20.46 -6.44
C TYR A 169 -1.92 21.28 -7.31
N TRP A 170 -0.96 22.00 -6.74
CA TRP A 170 -0.01 22.77 -7.54
C TRP A 170 0.75 21.93 -8.55
N ARG A 171 1.03 20.65 -8.26
CA ARG A 171 1.70 19.72 -9.20
C ARG A 171 0.80 19.34 -10.36
N ILE A 172 -0.49 19.12 -10.06
CA ILE A 172 -1.54 18.83 -11.04
C ILE A 172 -1.74 20.03 -11.96
N PHE A 173 -1.93 21.23 -11.39
CA PHE A 173 -2.19 22.44 -12.16
C PHE A 173 -0.95 22.96 -12.90
N ASP A 174 0.26 22.76 -12.38
CA ASP A 174 1.53 23.01 -13.07
C ASP A 174 1.64 22.14 -14.32
N PHE A 175 1.68 20.81 -14.17
CA PHE A 175 1.75 19.88 -15.30
C PHE A 175 0.63 20.11 -16.32
N CYS A 176 -0.63 20.19 -15.86
CA CYS A 176 -1.75 20.37 -16.78
C CYS A 176 -1.80 21.78 -17.42
N SER A 177 -1.11 22.81 -16.89
CA SER A 177 -1.00 24.13 -17.55
C SER A 177 -0.20 24.11 -18.86
N HIS A 178 0.46 22.99 -19.18
CA HIS A 178 1.07 22.73 -20.48
C HIS A 178 0.19 21.90 -21.43
N HIS A 179 -0.97 21.42 -20.98
CA HIS A 179 -1.83 20.45 -21.68
C HIS A 179 -3.30 20.92 -21.71
N PRO A 180 -3.67 21.85 -22.62
CA PRO A 180 -5.03 22.39 -22.71
C PRO A 180 -6.11 21.34 -22.95
N GLU A 181 -5.78 20.18 -23.54
CA GLU A 181 -6.70 19.03 -23.63
C GLU A 181 -7.33 18.60 -22.30
N SER A 182 -6.60 18.79 -21.20
CA SER A 182 -7.01 18.31 -19.88
C SER A 182 -8.31 18.97 -19.39
N LEU A 183 -8.67 20.14 -19.91
CA LEU A 183 -9.88 20.91 -19.58
C LEU A 183 -11.16 20.07 -19.69
N SER A 184 -11.28 19.24 -20.73
CA SER A 184 -12.41 18.34 -20.92
C SER A 184 -12.58 17.41 -19.71
N THR A 185 -11.49 16.78 -19.26
CA THR A 185 -11.51 15.88 -18.10
C THR A 185 -11.62 16.64 -16.78
N PHE A 186 -11.08 17.86 -16.65
CA PHE A 186 -11.32 18.70 -15.48
C PHE A 186 -12.80 19.06 -15.30
N ALA A 187 -13.55 19.23 -16.40
CA ALA A 187 -15.00 19.41 -16.38
C ALA A 187 -15.78 18.14 -15.96
N TRP A 188 -15.14 16.98 -15.82
CA TRP A 188 -15.67 15.79 -15.13
C TRP A 188 -15.09 15.63 -13.71
N PHE A 189 -13.81 15.97 -13.52
CA PHE A 189 -13.08 15.76 -12.27
C PHE A 189 -13.54 16.70 -11.13
N PHE A 190 -13.80 17.99 -11.41
CA PHE A 190 -14.35 18.94 -10.42
C PHE A 190 -15.88 19.03 -10.43
N ASP A 191 -16.54 18.24 -11.27
CA ASP A 191 -17.98 18.03 -11.25
C ASP A 191 -18.37 17.10 -10.08
N ASP A 192 -19.66 16.99 -9.76
CA ASP A 192 -20.15 16.15 -8.67
C ASP A 192 -19.79 14.66 -8.90
N VAL A 193 -19.81 14.21 -10.17
CA VAL A 193 -19.41 12.86 -10.60
C VAL A 193 -17.94 12.51 -10.35
N GLY A 194 -17.10 13.48 -9.95
CA GLY A 194 -15.73 13.23 -9.49
C GLY A 194 -15.63 12.56 -8.11
N ILE A 195 -16.75 12.45 -7.38
CA ILE A 195 -16.88 11.61 -6.18
C ILE A 195 -18.20 10.83 -6.26
N PRO A 196 -18.24 9.69 -6.97
CA PRO A 196 -19.41 8.81 -6.94
C PRO A 196 -19.71 8.32 -5.52
N GLN A 197 -21.00 8.10 -5.23
CA GLN A 197 -21.43 7.66 -3.90
C GLN A 197 -20.83 6.30 -3.53
N ASP A 198 -20.82 5.38 -4.50
CA ASP A 198 -20.30 4.03 -4.41
C ASP A 198 -20.06 3.51 -5.83
N TYR A 199 -19.63 2.26 -5.96
CA TYR A 199 -19.37 1.67 -7.28
C TYR A 199 -20.64 1.29 -8.05
N ARG A 200 -21.80 1.14 -7.40
CA ARG A 200 -23.05 0.72 -8.06
C ARG A 200 -23.72 1.90 -8.75
N HIS A 201 -23.70 3.07 -8.12
CA HIS A 201 -24.34 4.29 -8.62
C HIS A 201 -23.42 5.16 -9.52
N MET A 202 -22.60 4.52 -10.37
CA MET A 202 -21.77 5.23 -11.35
C MET A 202 -21.89 4.65 -12.76
N GLU A 203 -21.71 5.51 -13.76
CA GLU A 203 -21.51 5.09 -15.15
C GLU A 203 -20.13 4.47 -15.36
N GLY A 204 -19.97 3.76 -16.46
CA GLY A 204 -18.68 3.31 -16.96
C GLY A 204 -18.57 3.58 -18.46
N PHE A 205 -17.35 3.73 -18.96
CA PHE A 205 -17.07 4.04 -20.35
C PHE A 205 -15.81 3.31 -20.79
N GLY A 206 -15.79 2.81 -22.02
CA GLY A 206 -14.56 2.28 -22.63
C GLY A 206 -13.48 3.36 -22.82
N VAL A 207 -13.86 4.64 -22.75
CA VAL A 207 -13.07 5.87 -23.02
C VAL A 207 -12.62 5.98 -24.48
N HIS A 208 -11.87 4.98 -24.92
CA HIS A 208 -11.33 4.86 -26.27
C HIS A 208 -12.40 4.61 -27.32
N THR A 209 -12.07 4.97 -28.55
CA THR A 209 -12.72 4.46 -29.74
C THR A 209 -12.16 3.08 -30.06
N TYR A 210 -13.02 2.07 -30.13
CA TYR A 210 -12.71 0.71 -30.57
C TYR A 210 -13.22 0.52 -32.01
N CYS A 211 -12.93 -0.64 -32.61
CA CYS A 211 -13.50 -1.08 -33.88
C CYS A 211 -14.36 -2.33 -33.65
N LEU A 212 -15.59 -2.34 -34.19
CA LEU A 212 -16.36 -3.56 -34.43
C LEU A 212 -16.17 -3.99 -35.89
N ILE A 213 -16.14 -5.30 -36.14
CA ILE A 213 -15.94 -5.86 -37.47
C ILE A 213 -16.95 -6.98 -37.71
N ASN A 214 -17.83 -6.81 -38.70
CA ASN A 214 -18.85 -7.80 -39.02
C ASN A 214 -18.32 -8.95 -39.90
N LYS A 215 -19.16 -9.95 -40.17
CA LYS A 215 -18.78 -11.13 -40.99
C LYS A 215 -18.37 -10.80 -42.42
N ALA A 216 -18.79 -9.65 -42.97
CA ALA A 216 -18.38 -9.18 -44.29
C ALA A 216 -17.07 -8.36 -44.27
N GLY A 217 -16.48 -8.15 -43.09
CA GLY A 217 -15.28 -7.33 -42.89
C GLY A 217 -15.53 -5.84 -42.87
N LYS A 218 -16.78 -5.37 -42.78
CA LYS A 218 -17.05 -3.94 -42.56
C LYS A 218 -16.56 -3.56 -41.16
N VAL A 219 -15.69 -2.55 -41.09
CA VAL A 219 -15.23 -1.93 -39.85
C VAL A 219 -16.17 -0.78 -39.49
N THR A 220 -16.54 -0.69 -38.22
CA THR A 220 -17.33 0.40 -37.63
C THR A 220 -16.63 0.87 -36.35
N TYR A 221 -16.36 2.17 -36.21
CA TYR A 221 -15.84 2.72 -34.96
C TYR A 221 -16.93 2.70 -33.88
N VAL A 222 -16.55 2.40 -32.63
CA VAL A 222 -17.48 2.26 -31.51
C VAL A 222 -16.95 2.88 -30.21
N LYS A 223 -17.82 3.49 -29.41
CA LYS A 223 -17.56 3.78 -27.99
C LYS A 223 -18.53 3.00 -27.10
N PHE A 224 -18.02 2.37 -26.03
CA PHE A 224 -18.80 1.59 -25.07
C PHE A 224 -19.23 2.41 -23.85
N HIS A 225 -20.48 2.25 -23.42
CA HIS A 225 -21.10 2.97 -22.31
C HIS A 225 -21.86 1.99 -21.38
N TRP A 226 -21.56 2.00 -20.09
CA TRP A 226 -22.27 1.27 -19.04
C TRP A 226 -23.17 2.23 -18.27
N LYS A 227 -24.49 2.07 -18.43
CA LYS A 227 -25.51 2.91 -17.76
C LYS A 227 -26.10 2.15 -16.55
N PRO A 228 -25.92 2.59 -15.29
CA PRO A 228 -26.40 1.88 -14.10
C PRO A 228 -27.93 1.90 -14.02
N THR A 229 -28.56 0.77 -13.71
CA THR A 229 -30.02 0.70 -13.59
C THR A 229 -30.54 1.33 -12.30
N CYS A 230 -29.71 1.44 -11.26
CA CYS A 230 -30.02 2.14 -10.01
C CYS A 230 -29.80 3.67 -10.07
N GLY A 231 -29.40 4.21 -11.23
CA GLY A 231 -29.11 5.63 -11.44
C GLY A 231 -27.75 6.07 -10.91
N VAL A 232 -27.37 7.32 -11.22
CA VAL A 232 -26.09 7.91 -10.82
C VAL A 232 -26.25 8.70 -9.52
N LYS A 233 -25.34 8.51 -8.56
CA LYS A 233 -25.30 9.24 -7.28
C LYS A 233 -23.87 9.61 -6.92
N CYS A 234 -23.72 10.75 -6.24
CA CYS A 234 -22.44 11.34 -5.89
C CYS A 234 -22.47 11.86 -4.45
N LEU A 235 -21.31 11.95 -3.81
CA LEU A 235 -21.14 12.64 -2.53
C LEU A 235 -20.74 14.09 -2.78
N MET A 236 -21.34 15.03 -2.05
CA MET A 236 -20.80 16.38 -1.93
C MET A 236 -19.51 16.34 -1.10
N ASP A 237 -18.64 17.34 -1.25
CA ASP A 237 -17.28 17.33 -0.67
C ASP A 237 -17.31 17.19 0.88
N ASP A 238 -18.25 17.83 1.56
CA ASP A 238 -18.47 17.68 3.03
C ASP A 238 -18.99 16.30 3.44
N GLU A 239 -19.73 15.62 2.56
CA GLU A 239 -20.22 14.26 2.81
C GLU A 239 -19.10 13.25 2.58
N ALA A 240 -18.29 13.46 1.54
CA ALA A 240 -17.10 12.65 1.23
C ALA A 240 -16.08 12.65 2.38
N ILE A 241 -15.89 13.80 3.06
CA ILE A 241 -15.08 13.93 4.28
C ILE A 241 -15.66 13.09 5.44
N LYS A 242 -16.98 13.21 5.70
CA LYS A 242 -17.66 12.47 6.78
C LYS A 242 -17.64 10.95 6.55
N VAL A 243 -18.00 10.52 5.33
CA VAL A 243 -18.02 9.11 4.95
C VAL A 243 -16.61 8.52 4.96
N GLY A 244 -15.62 9.19 4.36
CA GLY A 244 -14.25 8.70 4.32
C GLY A 244 -13.56 8.63 5.69
N GLY A 245 -13.86 9.59 6.58
CA GLY A 245 -13.35 9.59 7.96
C GLY A 245 -13.97 8.52 8.85
N ALA A 246 -15.22 8.13 8.59
CA ALA A 246 -15.90 7.04 9.30
C ALA A 246 -15.56 5.65 8.71
N ASN A 247 -15.45 5.56 7.39
CA ASN A 247 -15.17 4.33 6.65
C ASN A 247 -14.46 4.65 5.32
N HIS A 248 -13.13 4.52 5.31
CA HIS A 248 -12.32 4.68 4.10
C HIS A 248 -12.60 3.62 3.02
N SER A 249 -13.34 2.56 3.35
CA SER A 249 -13.68 1.41 2.49
C SER A 249 -15.16 1.35 2.10
N HIS A 250 -15.87 2.47 2.12
CA HIS A 250 -17.34 2.52 2.00
C HIS A 250 -17.86 1.95 0.68
N ALA A 251 -17.21 2.24 -0.45
CA ALA A 251 -17.67 1.79 -1.78
C ALA A 251 -17.40 0.29 -2.01
N THR A 252 -16.29 -0.22 -1.48
CA THR A 252 -16.00 -1.66 -1.41
C THR A 252 -17.03 -2.39 -0.55
N GLN A 253 -17.35 -1.85 0.63
CA GLN A 253 -18.35 -2.43 1.52
C GLN A 253 -19.75 -2.42 0.90
N ASP A 254 -20.18 -1.29 0.34
CA ASP A 254 -21.48 -1.17 -0.32
C ASP A 254 -21.69 -2.23 -1.42
N LEU A 255 -20.71 -2.44 -2.29
CA LEU A 255 -20.79 -3.45 -3.34
C LEU A 255 -20.85 -4.87 -2.76
N TYR A 256 -20.01 -5.18 -1.77
CA TYR A 256 -19.98 -6.50 -1.14
C TYR A 256 -21.28 -6.82 -0.41
N ASP A 257 -21.77 -5.90 0.42
CA ASP A 257 -22.98 -6.06 1.23
C ASP A 257 -24.24 -6.10 0.33
N SER A 258 -24.29 -5.29 -0.73
CA SER A 258 -25.38 -5.33 -1.73
C SER A 258 -25.49 -6.72 -2.38
N ILE A 259 -24.37 -7.28 -2.86
CA ILE A 259 -24.36 -8.61 -3.48
C ILE A 259 -24.67 -9.71 -2.45
N ALA A 260 -24.12 -9.60 -1.22
CA ALA A 260 -24.39 -10.57 -0.15
C ALA A 260 -25.87 -10.59 0.27
N ALA A 261 -26.56 -9.45 0.19
CA ALA A 261 -27.99 -9.33 0.45
C ALA A 261 -28.90 -9.74 -0.74
N GLY A 262 -28.33 -10.18 -1.87
CA GLY A 262 -29.09 -10.51 -3.08
C GLY A 262 -29.49 -9.30 -3.95
N ASN A 263 -29.08 -8.09 -3.56
CA ASN A 263 -29.33 -6.85 -4.30
C ASN A 263 -28.26 -6.68 -5.39
N PHE A 264 -28.34 -7.48 -6.45
CA PHE A 264 -27.35 -7.51 -7.52
C PHE A 264 -27.39 -6.22 -8.36
N PRO A 265 -26.29 -5.43 -8.45
CA PRO A 265 -26.26 -4.26 -9.32
C PRO A 265 -26.21 -4.66 -10.79
N GLU A 266 -26.92 -3.90 -11.63
CA GLU A 266 -27.01 -4.10 -13.08
C GLU A 266 -26.63 -2.81 -13.85
N TRP A 267 -25.93 -2.99 -14.97
CA TRP A 267 -25.67 -1.92 -15.95
C TRP A 267 -26.13 -2.36 -17.34
N LYS A 268 -26.73 -1.43 -18.11
CA LYS A 268 -26.97 -1.62 -19.54
C LYS A 268 -25.71 -1.28 -20.31
N LEU A 269 -25.28 -2.16 -21.22
CA LEU A 269 -24.28 -1.82 -22.22
C LEU A 269 -24.98 -1.13 -23.39
N MET A 270 -24.55 0.10 -23.64
CA MET A 270 -24.92 0.91 -24.79
C MET A 270 -23.66 1.19 -25.62
N ILE A 271 -23.83 1.42 -26.91
CA ILE A 271 -22.77 1.82 -27.83
C ILE A 271 -23.16 3.05 -28.65
N GLN A 272 -22.16 3.86 -28.99
CA GLN A 272 -22.25 4.82 -30.10
C GLN A 272 -21.43 4.26 -31.26
N THR A 273 -21.89 4.44 -32.51
CA THR A 273 -21.22 3.95 -33.71
C THR A 273 -20.91 5.07 -34.69
N MET A 274 -19.83 4.90 -35.47
CA MET A 274 -19.38 5.83 -36.51
C MET A 274 -18.77 5.03 -37.66
N ASP A 275 -19.06 5.40 -38.91
CA ASP A 275 -18.35 4.85 -40.06
C ASP A 275 -16.95 5.49 -40.13
N PRO A 276 -15.84 4.75 -40.22
CA PRO A 276 -14.50 5.34 -40.31
C PRO A 276 -14.34 6.34 -41.47
N ALA A 277 -15.11 6.19 -42.55
CA ALA A 277 -15.11 7.15 -43.67
C ALA A 277 -15.67 8.55 -43.29
N ASP A 278 -16.33 8.66 -42.14
CA ASP A 278 -16.90 9.90 -41.63
C ASP A 278 -15.97 10.66 -40.68
N GLU A 279 -14.80 10.10 -40.30
CA GLU A 279 -13.95 10.66 -39.25
C GLU A 279 -13.58 12.13 -39.47
N ASP A 280 -13.41 12.52 -40.74
CA ASP A 280 -13.01 13.87 -41.11
C ASP A 280 -14.15 14.91 -41.13
N LYS A 281 -15.41 14.48 -40.98
CA LYS A 281 -16.59 15.36 -41.03
C LYS A 281 -16.80 16.22 -39.77
N PHE A 282 -16.05 15.96 -38.71
CA PHE A 282 -16.26 16.57 -37.39
C PHE A 282 -15.19 17.63 -37.05
N SER A 283 -15.55 18.57 -36.18
CA SER A 283 -14.63 19.63 -35.69
C SER A 283 -13.62 19.12 -34.65
N PHE A 284 -13.79 17.90 -34.17
CA PHE A 284 -12.91 17.19 -33.25
C PHE A 284 -12.43 15.89 -33.90
N ASP A 285 -11.30 15.36 -33.46
CA ASP A 285 -10.80 14.04 -33.89
C ASP A 285 -11.56 12.91 -33.14
N PRO A 286 -12.26 11.98 -33.81
CA PRO A 286 -12.97 10.88 -33.15
C PRO A 286 -12.11 9.90 -32.37
N LEU A 287 -10.79 9.91 -32.59
CA LEU A 287 -9.80 9.06 -31.92
C LEU A 287 -9.08 9.78 -30.76
N ASP A 288 -9.38 11.07 -30.51
CA ASP A 288 -8.91 11.80 -29.34
C ASP A 288 -9.78 11.47 -28.11
N MET A 289 -9.22 10.76 -27.13
CA MET A 289 -9.92 10.43 -25.88
C MET A 289 -10.21 11.62 -24.96
N THR A 290 -9.72 12.82 -25.27
CA THR A 290 -10.15 14.01 -24.54
C THR A 290 -11.52 14.49 -25.03
N LYS A 291 -12.08 13.82 -26.05
CA LYS A 291 -13.37 14.13 -26.68
C LYS A 291 -14.43 13.07 -26.41
N ILE A 292 -15.63 13.55 -26.07
CA ILE A 292 -16.86 12.76 -26.19
C ILE A 292 -17.36 12.80 -27.64
N TRP A 293 -18.12 11.78 -28.02
CA TRP A 293 -19.00 11.84 -29.18
C TRP A 293 -20.36 12.36 -28.67
N PRO A 294 -20.86 13.53 -29.11
CA PRO A 294 -22.11 14.09 -28.60
C PRO A 294 -23.30 13.16 -28.87
N GLU A 295 -24.13 12.89 -27.87
CA GLU A 295 -25.24 11.91 -27.96
C GLU A 295 -26.37 12.35 -28.93
N ASP A 296 -26.46 13.65 -29.23
CA ASP A 296 -27.35 14.23 -30.26
C ASP A 296 -26.84 13.99 -31.69
N MET A 297 -25.53 13.81 -31.87
CA MET A 297 -24.91 13.45 -33.15
C MET A 297 -24.75 11.94 -33.32
N PHE A 298 -24.46 11.22 -32.23
CA PHE A 298 -24.22 9.77 -32.19
C PHE A 298 -25.08 9.16 -31.08
N PRO A 299 -26.34 8.77 -31.38
CA PRO A 299 -27.25 8.25 -30.37
C PRO A 299 -26.75 6.92 -29.76
N LEU A 300 -27.19 6.65 -28.53
CA LEU A 300 -26.87 5.42 -27.81
C LEU A 300 -27.75 4.25 -28.26
N HIS A 301 -27.12 3.22 -28.82
CA HIS A 301 -27.78 1.96 -29.20
C HIS A 301 -27.56 0.90 -28.11
N PRO A 302 -28.61 0.19 -27.66
CA PRO A 302 -28.47 -0.86 -26.64
C PRO A 302 -27.84 -2.14 -27.21
N VAL A 303 -27.09 -2.86 -26.37
CA VAL A 303 -26.45 -4.15 -26.73
C VAL A 303 -26.85 -5.26 -25.76
N GLY A 304 -26.74 -5.01 -24.46
CA GLY A 304 -26.91 -6.04 -23.44
C GLY A 304 -26.98 -5.49 -22.02
N ARG A 305 -26.93 -6.37 -21.03
CA ARG A 305 -26.91 -6.04 -19.59
C ARG A 305 -25.84 -6.83 -18.85
N LEU A 306 -25.16 -6.18 -17.91
CA LEU A 306 -24.17 -6.72 -17.00
C LEU A 306 -24.80 -6.84 -15.61
N VAL A 307 -24.78 -8.03 -15.01
CA VAL A 307 -25.28 -8.28 -13.66
C VAL A 307 -24.16 -8.85 -12.80
N LEU A 308 -23.85 -8.22 -11.67
CA LEU A 308 -22.87 -8.71 -10.70
C LEU A 308 -23.59 -9.41 -9.55
N ASN A 309 -23.57 -10.74 -9.54
CA ASN A 309 -24.38 -11.57 -8.64
C ASN A 309 -23.58 -12.40 -7.64
N ARG A 310 -22.24 -12.30 -7.63
CA ARG A 310 -21.40 -13.09 -6.73
C ARG A 310 -20.15 -12.32 -6.29
N ASN A 311 -19.94 -12.26 -4.97
CA ASN A 311 -18.69 -11.76 -4.39
C ASN A 311 -17.51 -12.70 -4.72
N ILE A 312 -16.31 -12.14 -4.75
CA ILE A 312 -15.08 -12.92 -4.86
C ILE A 312 -14.90 -13.85 -3.66
N ASP A 313 -14.32 -15.03 -3.89
CA ASP A 313 -14.16 -16.06 -2.85
C ASP A 313 -12.92 -15.79 -1.98
N ASN A 314 -11.89 -15.13 -2.54
CA ASN A 314 -10.69 -14.67 -1.83
C ASN A 314 -10.19 -13.34 -2.44
N TRP A 315 -9.95 -12.33 -1.58
CA TRP A 315 -9.53 -11.00 -2.05
C TRP A 315 -8.22 -11.03 -2.83
N PHE A 316 -7.20 -11.72 -2.32
CA PHE A 316 -5.89 -11.71 -2.95
C PHE A 316 -5.90 -12.44 -4.30
N ALA A 317 -6.48 -13.64 -4.35
CA ALA A 317 -6.51 -14.49 -5.54
C ALA A 317 -7.43 -13.97 -6.66
N GLU A 318 -8.50 -13.24 -6.33
CA GLU A 318 -9.50 -12.79 -7.32
C GLU A 318 -9.64 -11.27 -7.49
N ASN A 319 -9.11 -10.44 -6.58
CA ASN A 319 -9.01 -8.98 -6.77
C ASN A 319 -7.58 -8.53 -7.02
N GLU A 320 -6.58 -9.00 -6.26
CA GLU A 320 -5.19 -8.52 -6.45
C GLU A 320 -4.45 -9.22 -7.58
N MET A 321 -4.58 -10.54 -7.68
CA MET A 321 -4.04 -11.34 -8.78
C MET A 321 -4.74 -11.12 -10.12
N LEU A 322 -5.87 -10.39 -10.14
CA LEU A 322 -6.62 -10.10 -11.35
C LEU A 322 -5.90 -9.10 -12.28
N ALA A 323 -5.88 -9.44 -13.57
CA ALA A 323 -5.22 -8.71 -14.63
C ALA A 323 -6.19 -8.46 -15.81
N PHE A 324 -6.35 -7.18 -16.18
CA PHE A 324 -7.08 -6.75 -17.36
C PHE A 324 -6.11 -6.15 -18.36
N ASN A 325 -6.25 -6.42 -19.65
CA ASN A 325 -5.34 -5.88 -20.66
C ASN A 325 -6.15 -5.50 -21.90
N PRO A 326 -6.17 -4.22 -22.33
CA PRO A 326 -6.91 -3.80 -23.50
C PRO A 326 -6.46 -4.47 -24.82
N ALA A 327 -5.28 -5.11 -24.86
CA ALA A 327 -4.87 -5.96 -25.98
C ALA A 327 -5.59 -7.32 -26.04
N HIS A 328 -6.30 -7.73 -24.97
CA HIS A 328 -7.17 -8.90 -25.00
C HIS A 328 -8.46 -8.55 -25.76
N VAL A 329 -8.43 -8.75 -27.07
CA VAL A 329 -9.58 -8.66 -27.98
C VAL A 329 -9.90 -10.04 -28.56
N VAL A 330 -11.14 -10.21 -29.01
CA VAL A 330 -11.67 -11.43 -29.65
C VAL A 330 -12.09 -11.10 -31.10
N PRO A 331 -12.24 -12.09 -32.00
CA PRO A 331 -12.73 -11.85 -33.36
C PRO A 331 -13.94 -10.93 -33.41
N GLY A 332 -13.98 -9.99 -34.36
CA GLY A 332 -15.07 -9.01 -34.47
C GLY A 332 -14.97 -7.79 -33.54
N VAL A 333 -13.98 -7.74 -32.63
CA VAL A 333 -13.62 -6.53 -31.87
C VAL A 333 -12.13 -6.24 -32.08
N TYR A 334 -11.77 -4.98 -32.28
CA TYR A 334 -10.39 -4.57 -32.55
C TYR A 334 -10.09 -3.17 -32.00
N TYR A 335 -8.82 -2.79 -32.00
CA TYR A 335 -8.37 -1.45 -31.61
C TYR A 335 -8.46 -0.44 -32.76
N SER A 336 -8.48 0.86 -32.43
CA SER A 336 -8.38 1.97 -33.37
C SER A 336 -6.96 2.59 -33.33
N ASN A 337 -6.74 3.66 -34.10
CA ASN A 337 -5.47 4.41 -34.11
C ASN A 337 -5.35 5.47 -32.99
N ASP A 338 -6.25 5.46 -32.00
CA ASP A 338 -6.13 6.25 -30.77
C ASP A 338 -4.75 6.02 -30.10
N LYS A 339 -3.96 7.11 -29.94
CA LYS A 339 -2.55 7.03 -29.54
C LYS A 339 -2.32 6.49 -28.12
N LEU A 340 -3.09 6.97 -27.13
CA LEU A 340 -2.97 6.43 -25.77
C LEU A 340 -3.66 5.06 -25.66
N PHE A 341 -4.66 4.73 -26.51
CA PHE A 341 -5.14 3.34 -26.59
C PHE A 341 -4.02 2.39 -27.02
N GLN A 342 -3.30 2.73 -28.10
CA GLN A 342 -2.17 1.96 -28.63
C GLN A 342 -1.08 1.73 -27.58
N LEU A 343 -0.70 2.74 -26.78
CA LEU A 343 0.26 2.52 -25.68
C LEU A 343 -0.27 1.54 -24.62
N ARG A 344 -1.55 1.62 -24.26
CA ARG A 344 -2.15 0.73 -23.25
C ARG A 344 -2.11 -0.75 -23.68
N LEU A 345 -2.09 -1.05 -24.99
CA LEU A 345 -1.95 -2.43 -25.49
C LEU A 345 -0.62 -3.09 -25.04
N PHE A 346 0.45 -2.29 -24.91
CA PHE A 346 1.74 -2.73 -24.39
C PHE A 346 1.79 -2.66 -22.86
N ALA A 347 1.51 -1.49 -22.27
CA ALA A 347 1.84 -1.17 -20.88
C ALA A 347 1.17 -2.13 -19.87
N TYR A 348 -0.06 -2.58 -20.13
CA TYR A 348 -0.75 -3.51 -19.24
C TYR A 348 -0.07 -4.88 -19.19
N SER A 349 0.42 -5.39 -20.32
CA SER A 349 1.18 -6.65 -20.35
C SER A 349 2.50 -6.55 -19.59
N ASP A 350 3.26 -5.45 -19.72
CA ASP A 350 4.55 -5.32 -19.03
C ASP A 350 4.39 -5.23 -17.50
N THR A 351 3.53 -4.32 -17.03
CA THR A 351 3.27 -4.16 -15.59
C THR A 351 2.69 -5.44 -14.97
N GLN A 352 1.92 -6.25 -15.72
CA GLN A 352 1.42 -7.54 -15.25
C GLN A 352 2.52 -8.59 -15.10
N ARG A 353 3.45 -8.69 -16.05
CA ARG A 353 4.61 -9.60 -15.93
C ARG A 353 5.50 -9.23 -14.74
N HIS A 354 5.70 -7.94 -14.47
CA HIS A 354 6.43 -7.48 -13.29
C HIS A 354 5.67 -7.80 -11.99
N ARG A 355 4.38 -7.45 -11.92
CA ARG A 355 3.58 -7.49 -10.69
C ARG A 355 3.12 -8.89 -10.26
N LEU A 356 2.88 -9.78 -11.23
CA LEU A 356 2.28 -11.10 -11.03
C LEU A 356 3.17 -12.26 -11.52
N GLY A 357 4.33 -11.96 -12.11
CA GLY A 357 5.17 -12.93 -12.79
C GLY A 357 4.75 -13.18 -14.24
N THR A 358 5.65 -13.77 -15.03
CA THR A 358 5.44 -14.05 -16.47
C THR A 358 4.24 -14.96 -16.74
N ASN A 359 3.95 -15.88 -15.83
CA ASN A 359 2.88 -16.88 -15.94
C ASN A 359 1.52 -16.42 -15.39
N TYR A 360 1.29 -15.11 -15.21
CA TYR A 360 0.06 -14.59 -14.59
C TYR A 360 -1.25 -15.00 -15.28
N LEU A 361 -1.22 -15.36 -16.58
CA LEU A 361 -2.37 -15.88 -17.31
C LEU A 361 -2.75 -17.32 -16.92
N GLN A 362 -1.89 -18.04 -16.19
CA GLN A 362 -2.22 -19.35 -15.61
C GLN A 362 -3.03 -19.22 -14.31
N LEU A 363 -3.02 -18.04 -13.67
CA LEU A 363 -3.78 -17.79 -12.44
C LEU A 363 -5.29 -17.96 -12.73
N PRO A 364 -6.07 -18.67 -11.88
CA PRO A 364 -7.45 -19.06 -12.21
C PRO A 364 -8.38 -17.90 -12.60
N VAL A 365 -8.17 -16.69 -12.08
CA VAL A 365 -8.96 -15.49 -12.38
C VAL A 365 -8.55 -14.80 -13.69
N ASN A 366 -7.38 -15.12 -14.25
CA ASN A 366 -6.88 -14.57 -15.51
C ASN A 366 -6.97 -15.58 -16.66
N ALA A 367 -6.92 -16.88 -16.37
CA ALA A 367 -6.92 -17.94 -17.37
C ALA A 367 -8.21 -17.91 -18.22
N PRO A 368 -8.12 -18.03 -19.56
CA PRO A 368 -9.29 -18.12 -20.42
C PRO A 368 -10.14 -19.35 -20.09
N LYS A 369 -11.44 -19.28 -20.41
CA LYS A 369 -12.41 -20.38 -20.19
C LYS A 369 -12.77 -21.10 -21.49
N CYS A 370 -11.82 -21.15 -22.41
CA CYS A 370 -11.85 -21.86 -23.68
C CYS A 370 -10.53 -22.65 -23.84
N PRO A 371 -10.44 -23.59 -24.80
CA PRO A 371 -9.17 -24.19 -25.18
C PRO A 371 -8.16 -23.12 -25.63
N TYR A 372 -6.88 -23.35 -25.35
CA TYR A 372 -5.78 -22.49 -25.79
C TYR A 372 -4.53 -23.34 -26.03
N HIS A 373 -3.87 -23.08 -27.16
CA HIS A 373 -2.63 -23.74 -27.56
C HIS A 373 -1.63 -22.65 -27.94
N ASN A 374 -0.45 -22.68 -27.34
CA ASN A 374 0.61 -21.68 -27.55
C ASN A 374 1.97 -22.28 -27.18
N ASN A 375 3.04 -21.63 -27.64
CA ASN A 375 4.42 -22.09 -27.44
C ASN A 375 5.13 -21.34 -26.32
N HIS A 376 4.40 -20.99 -25.24
CA HIS A 376 4.98 -20.38 -24.05
C HIS A 376 5.26 -21.45 -22.99
N TYR A 377 6.55 -21.69 -22.74
CA TYR A 377 7.07 -22.65 -21.76
C TYR A 377 7.81 -21.92 -20.62
N ASP A 378 8.17 -22.67 -19.58
CA ASP A 378 8.92 -22.20 -18.41
C ASP A 378 8.32 -20.96 -17.71
N GLY A 379 9.17 -20.00 -17.31
CA GLY A 379 8.80 -18.86 -16.49
C GLY A 379 8.65 -19.19 -15.00
N PHE A 380 8.81 -18.18 -14.15
CA PHE A 380 8.63 -18.34 -12.70
C PHE A 380 7.20 -18.80 -12.38
N MET A 381 7.07 -19.75 -11.45
CA MET A 381 5.78 -20.30 -10.98
C MET A 381 4.89 -20.81 -12.13
N ASN A 382 5.48 -21.61 -13.03
CA ASN A 382 4.72 -22.38 -14.01
C ASN A 382 3.98 -23.53 -13.32
N PHE A 383 2.66 -23.58 -13.49
CA PHE A 383 1.77 -24.63 -12.96
C PHE A 383 1.01 -25.39 -14.07
N MET A 384 1.32 -25.12 -15.34
CA MET A 384 0.78 -25.86 -16.47
C MET A 384 1.40 -27.25 -16.56
N HIS A 385 0.58 -28.29 -16.51
CA HIS A 385 0.98 -29.60 -17.02
C HIS A 385 0.86 -29.57 -18.55
N ARG A 386 1.89 -30.05 -19.23
CA ARG A 386 1.94 -30.22 -20.69
C ARG A 386 2.57 -31.57 -20.98
N ASP A 387 1.88 -32.37 -21.77
CA ASP A 387 2.33 -33.71 -22.20
C ASP A 387 2.91 -33.68 -23.62
N GLU A 388 2.92 -32.50 -24.26
CA GLU A 388 3.38 -32.29 -25.62
C GLU A 388 4.92 -32.22 -25.73
N GLU A 389 5.50 -33.09 -26.56
CA GLU A 389 6.96 -33.08 -26.86
C GLU A 389 7.38 -31.94 -27.83
N VAL A 390 6.41 -31.20 -28.38
CA VAL A 390 6.65 -30.15 -29.39
C VAL A 390 6.36 -28.77 -28.80
N ASP A 391 7.40 -27.94 -28.70
CA ASP A 391 7.35 -26.57 -28.19
C ASP A 391 7.51 -25.50 -29.29
N TYR A 392 7.57 -25.90 -30.57
CA TYR A 392 7.80 -25.04 -31.73
C TYR A 392 6.74 -25.21 -32.82
N PHE A 393 6.61 -24.22 -33.70
CA PHE A 393 5.66 -24.22 -34.83
C PHE A 393 6.34 -23.60 -36.06
N GLN A 394 6.22 -24.15 -37.27
CA GLN A 394 5.42 -25.32 -37.67
C GLN A 394 6.10 -26.66 -37.35
N SER A 395 5.30 -27.66 -36.99
CA SER A 395 5.73 -29.06 -36.80
C SER A 395 4.87 -29.99 -37.64
N ARG A 396 5.39 -31.19 -37.95
CA ARG A 396 4.63 -32.29 -38.58
C ARG A 396 4.10 -33.31 -37.56
N TYR A 397 4.53 -33.20 -36.31
CA TYR A 397 4.19 -34.13 -35.23
C TYR A 397 3.10 -33.57 -34.30
N ASP A 398 2.95 -32.23 -34.27
CA ASP A 398 1.89 -31.53 -33.54
C ASP A 398 0.66 -31.32 -34.46
N PRO A 399 -0.57 -31.71 -34.07
CA PRO A 399 -1.80 -31.41 -34.81
C PRO A 399 -2.26 -29.96 -34.76
N VAL A 400 -1.65 -29.09 -33.91
CA VAL A 400 -1.98 -27.66 -33.85
C VAL A 400 -1.68 -26.98 -35.18
N ARG A 401 -2.65 -26.16 -35.63
CA ARG A 401 -2.63 -25.47 -36.93
C ARG A 401 -3.12 -24.04 -36.78
N HIS A 402 -2.85 -23.21 -37.79
CA HIS A 402 -3.46 -21.87 -37.86
C HIS A 402 -4.99 -21.97 -37.82
N ALA A 403 -5.61 -21.06 -37.07
CA ALA A 403 -7.05 -20.84 -37.13
C ALA A 403 -7.48 -20.28 -38.49
N GLU A 404 -8.79 -20.34 -38.78
CA GLU A 404 -9.35 -19.67 -39.96
C GLU A 404 -9.13 -18.15 -39.89
N LYS A 405 -8.95 -17.51 -41.06
CA LYS A 405 -8.77 -16.06 -41.13
C LYS A 405 -10.08 -15.35 -40.79
N VAL A 406 -10.12 -14.71 -39.63
CA VAL A 406 -11.17 -13.76 -39.26
C VAL A 406 -10.91 -12.39 -39.92
N PRO A 407 -11.96 -11.60 -40.23
CA PRO A 407 -11.77 -10.25 -40.73
C PRO A 407 -11.03 -9.34 -39.72
N ILE A 408 -10.09 -8.55 -40.21
CA ILE A 408 -9.33 -7.53 -39.45
C ILE A 408 -9.37 -6.20 -40.21
N PRO A 409 -9.12 -5.05 -39.56
CA PRO A 409 -9.06 -3.78 -40.27
C PRO A 409 -7.92 -3.79 -41.28
N ASN A 410 -8.23 -3.39 -42.52
CA ASN A 410 -7.31 -3.45 -43.67
C ASN A 410 -7.11 -2.08 -44.33
N ALA A 411 -7.51 -0.99 -43.67
CA ALA A 411 -7.36 0.37 -44.16
C ALA A 411 -5.86 0.73 -44.32
N ILE A 412 -5.52 1.33 -45.46
CA ILE A 412 -4.14 1.74 -45.76
C ILE A 412 -3.81 2.99 -44.93
N CYS A 413 -2.94 2.85 -43.94
CA CYS A 413 -2.37 3.97 -43.22
C CYS A 413 -1.25 4.60 -44.06
N SER A 414 -1.30 5.92 -44.27
CA SER A 414 -0.27 6.67 -45.01
C SER A 414 0.09 7.98 -44.32
N GLY A 415 1.36 8.38 -44.38
CA GLY A 415 1.88 9.55 -43.67
C GLY A 415 3.41 9.57 -43.62
N ARG A 416 3.98 10.66 -43.07
CA ARG A 416 5.41 10.74 -42.70
C ARG A 416 5.66 9.98 -41.38
N ARG A 417 6.91 9.85 -40.92
CA ARG A 417 7.23 9.43 -39.54
C ARG A 417 7.71 10.66 -38.77
N GLU A 418 7.07 10.98 -37.65
CA GLU A 418 7.22 12.28 -36.97
C GLU A 418 6.62 12.27 -35.55
N LYS A 419 7.08 13.20 -34.69
CA LYS A 419 6.52 13.49 -33.36
C LYS A 419 5.66 14.75 -33.45
N CYS A 420 4.34 14.62 -33.41
CA CYS A 420 3.42 15.75 -33.52
C CYS A 420 2.04 15.49 -32.91
N VAL A 421 1.35 16.59 -32.58
CA VAL A 421 -0.02 16.64 -32.07
C VAL A 421 -1.02 16.43 -33.23
N ILE A 422 -2.24 16.02 -32.92
CA ILE A 422 -3.35 15.93 -33.88
C ILE A 422 -3.74 17.32 -34.41
N GLU A 423 -4.32 17.38 -35.61
CA GLU A 423 -4.70 18.67 -36.24
C GLU A 423 -5.99 19.25 -35.63
N LYS A 424 -6.96 18.41 -35.24
CA LYS A 424 -8.28 18.79 -34.74
C LYS A 424 -8.33 18.79 -33.21
N GLU A 425 -7.51 19.64 -32.59
CA GLU A 425 -7.37 19.65 -31.13
C GLU A 425 -8.65 20.06 -30.37
N ASP A 426 -9.40 21.06 -30.83
CA ASP A 426 -10.60 21.67 -30.20
C ASP A 426 -10.69 21.53 -28.66
N ASN A 427 -9.70 22.09 -27.94
CA ASN A 427 -9.54 21.86 -26.50
C ASN A 427 -10.58 22.58 -25.62
N PHE A 428 -11.32 23.55 -26.16
CA PHE A 428 -12.13 24.49 -25.37
C PHE A 428 -13.63 24.33 -25.53
N ARG A 429 -14.11 23.82 -26.67
CA ARG A 429 -15.56 23.77 -26.96
C ARG A 429 -16.31 22.82 -26.03
N GLN A 430 -15.96 21.54 -26.03
CA GLN A 430 -16.64 20.51 -25.22
C GLN A 430 -16.66 20.80 -23.70
N PRO A 431 -15.56 21.21 -23.04
CA PRO A 431 -15.62 21.62 -21.64
C PRO A 431 -16.50 22.86 -21.39
N GLY A 432 -16.53 23.82 -22.33
CA GLY A 432 -17.44 24.96 -22.28
C GLY A 432 -18.91 24.56 -22.41
N ASP A 433 -19.23 23.69 -23.37
CA ASP A 433 -20.59 23.20 -23.61
C ASP A 433 -21.11 22.40 -22.40
N ARG A 434 -20.25 21.59 -21.77
CA ARG A 434 -20.55 20.89 -20.52
C ARG A 434 -20.81 21.86 -19.35
N TYR A 435 -19.98 22.89 -19.18
CA TYR A 435 -20.21 23.89 -18.12
C TYR A 435 -21.55 24.63 -18.33
N ARG A 436 -21.87 24.97 -19.57
CA ARG A 436 -23.13 25.64 -19.95
C ARG A 436 -24.38 24.75 -19.75
N SER A 437 -24.26 23.42 -19.81
CA SER A 437 -25.40 22.51 -19.61
C SER A 437 -25.80 22.33 -18.13
N TRP A 438 -25.00 22.82 -17.19
CA TRP A 438 -25.26 22.68 -15.76
C TRP A 438 -26.21 23.75 -15.21
N ALA A 439 -26.99 23.36 -14.20
CA ALA A 439 -27.75 24.30 -13.38
C ALA A 439 -26.81 25.26 -12.61
N PRO A 440 -27.26 26.49 -12.26
CA PRO A 440 -26.39 27.52 -11.69
C PRO A 440 -25.69 27.13 -10.37
N ASP A 441 -26.31 26.30 -9.54
CA ASP A 441 -25.75 25.78 -8.30
C ASP A 441 -24.57 24.82 -8.54
N ARG A 442 -24.67 23.98 -9.57
CA ARG A 442 -23.61 23.06 -10.01
C ARG A 442 -22.46 23.80 -10.67
N GLN A 443 -22.75 24.86 -11.44
CA GLN A 443 -21.74 25.79 -11.96
C GLN A 443 -20.95 26.46 -10.82
N GLU A 444 -21.62 26.93 -9.76
CA GLU A 444 -20.92 27.56 -8.62
C GLU A 444 -20.14 26.54 -7.79
N ARG A 445 -20.63 25.30 -7.59
CA ARG A 445 -19.83 24.21 -6.97
C ARG A 445 -18.54 23.94 -7.74
N PHE A 446 -18.64 23.79 -9.06
CA PHE A 446 -17.48 23.59 -9.94
C PHE A 446 -16.48 24.75 -9.81
N LEU A 447 -16.96 25.99 -9.91
CA LEU A 447 -16.13 27.19 -9.76
C LEU A 447 -15.43 27.23 -8.39
N CYS A 448 -16.15 26.98 -7.30
CA CYS A 448 -15.58 27.00 -5.95
C CYS A 448 -14.50 25.93 -5.76
N ARG A 449 -14.71 24.70 -6.26
CA ARG A 449 -13.68 23.64 -6.24
C ARG A 449 -12.44 24.05 -7.02
N LEU A 450 -12.62 24.58 -8.23
CA LEU A 450 -11.54 25.03 -9.11
C LEU A 450 -10.75 26.20 -8.49
N VAL A 451 -11.45 27.18 -7.88
CA VAL A 451 -10.85 28.30 -7.16
C VAL A 451 -10.05 27.82 -5.95
N ASN A 452 -10.63 26.94 -5.12
CA ASN A 452 -9.98 26.41 -3.93
C ASN A 452 -8.67 25.70 -4.30
N ALA A 453 -8.69 24.89 -5.37
CA ALA A 453 -7.50 24.20 -5.84
C ALA A 453 -6.45 25.16 -6.44
N LEU A 454 -6.86 26.13 -7.28
CA LEU A 454 -5.97 27.16 -7.86
C LEU A 454 -5.42 28.17 -6.83
N SER A 455 -6.07 28.29 -5.67
CA SER A 455 -5.63 29.17 -4.58
C SER A 455 -4.48 28.60 -3.75
N GLU A 456 -4.03 27.36 -4.01
CA GLU A 456 -2.91 26.77 -3.28
C GLU A 456 -1.66 27.69 -3.35
N PRO A 457 -0.95 27.95 -2.22
CA PRO A 457 0.11 28.96 -2.17
C PRO A 457 1.26 28.74 -3.16
N ARG A 458 1.50 27.50 -3.57
CA ARG A 458 2.58 27.13 -4.51
C ARG A 458 2.20 27.29 -5.98
N ILE A 459 0.93 27.50 -6.31
CA ILE A 459 0.50 27.78 -7.67
C ILE A 459 0.89 29.22 -8.00
N THR A 460 1.84 29.37 -8.92
CA THR A 460 2.31 30.69 -9.37
C THR A 460 1.21 31.43 -10.11
N HIS A 461 1.38 32.74 -10.29
CA HIS A 461 0.44 33.50 -11.12
C HIS A 461 0.30 33.00 -12.53
N GLU A 462 1.41 32.58 -13.12
CA GLU A 462 1.48 32.23 -14.53
C GLU A 462 0.62 31.01 -14.77
N ILE A 463 0.73 30.01 -13.90
CA ILE A 463 -0.20 28.88 -13.84
C ILE A 463 -1.64 29.40 -13.66
N ARG A 464 -1.95 30.21 -12.65
CA ARG A 464 -3.32 30.77 -12.45
C ARG A 464 -3.84 31.52 -13.68
N SER A 465 -2.99 32.27 -14.38
CA SER A 465 -3.32 33.06 -15.57
C SER A 465 -3.61 32.19 -16.77
N ILE A 466 -2.82 31.12 -16.97
CA ILE A 466 -3.05 30.12 -18.01
C ILE A 466 -4.42 29.47 -17.78
N TRP A 467 -4.70 29.01 -16.56
CA TRP A 467 -5.98 28.40 -16.21
C TRP A 467 -7.16 29.37 -16.38
N VAL A 468 -7.03 30.61 -15.94
CA VAL A 468 -8.03 31.67 -16.18
C VAL A 468 -8.25 31.90 -17.68
N SER A 469 -7.17 32.01 -18.47
CA SER A 469 -7.23 32.23 -19.92
C SER A 469 -7.91 31.07 -20.66
N TRP A 470 -7.61 29.84 -20.27
CA TRP A 470 -8.22 28.64 -20.83
C TRP A 470 -9.70 28.52 -20.49
N TRP A 471 -10.08 28.68 -19.22
CA TRP A 471 -11.49 28.67 -18.84
C TRP A 471 -12.26 29.85 -19.45
N THR A 472 -11.62 30.99 -19.73
CA THR A 472 -12.20 32.10 -20.51
C THR A 472 -12.49 31.71 -21.97
N GLN A 473 -11.65 30.86 -22.58
CA GLN A 473 -11.87 30.32 -23.93
C GLN A 473 -13.00 29.28 -23.95
N CYS A 474 -13.14 28.47 -22.89
CA CYS A 474 -14.29 27.57 -22.72
C CYS A 474 -15.59 28.37 -22.51
N ASP A 475 -15.59 29.33 -21.59
CA ASP A 475 -16.72 30.20 -21.29
C ASP A 475 -16.27 31.54 -20.65
N LYS A 476 -16.68 32.67 -21.24
CA LYS A 476 -16.25 34.00 -20.79
C LYS A 476 -16.70 34.34 -19.36
N SER A 477 -17.87 33.87 -18.94
CA SER A 477 -18.40 34.13 -17.59
C SER A 477 -17.62 33.36 -16.53
N LEU A 478 -17.35 32.07 -16.80
CA LEU A 478 -16.49 31.24 -15.95
C LEU A 478 -15.09 31.86 -15.79
N GLY A 479 -14.47 32.25 -16.91
CA GLY A 479 -13.16 32.91 -16.93
C GLY A 479 -13.10 34.18 -16.07
N GLN A 480 -14.10 35.08 -16.21
CA GLN A 480 -14.19 36.30 -15.40
C GLN A 480 -14.39 36.03 -13.91
N LYS A 481 -15.25 35.07 -13.55
CA LYS A 481 -15.47 34.65 -12.15
C LYS A 481 -14.24 34.00 -11.52
N LEU A 482 -13.41 33.33 -12.32
CA LEU A 482 -12.16 32.71 -11.88
C LEU A 482 -11.04 33.75 -11.73
N ALA A 483 -10.92 34.67 -12.68
CA ALA A 483 -9.93 35.75 -12.69
C ALA A 483 -10.01 36.66 -11.46
N SER A 484 -11.23 37.05 -11.06
CA SER A 484 -11.48 37.93 -9.93
C SER A 484 -11.02 37.37 -8.57
N ARG A 485 -10.67 36.08 -8.51
CA ARG A 485 -10.28 35.37 -7.29
C ARG A 485 -8.77 35.04 -7.17
N LEU A 486 -7.86 35.39 -8.13
CA LEU A 486 -6.55 34.69 -8.27
C LEU A 486 -5.17 35.44 -8.50
N ASN A 487 -5.06 36.78 -8.70
CA ASN A 487 -3.85 37.67 -8.86
C ASN A 487 -2.37 37.18 -8.58
N ASN A 488 -1.33 37.63 -9.36
CA ASN A 488 0.18 37.68 -9.06
C ASN A 488 1.15 37.99 -10.30
N ARG A 489 2.48 37.63 -10.28
CA ARG A 489 3.47 37.45 -11.42
C ARG A 489 4.84 36.72 -11.07
N PRO A 490 5.72 36.24 -12.02
CA PRO A 490 6.98 35.46 -11.78
C PRO A 490 8.30 35.86 -12.59
N SER A 491 9.42 35.07 -12.51
CA SER A 491 10.72 35.18 -13.28
C SER A 491 11.68 33.93 -13.16
N SER A 492 12.88 33.86 -13.79
CA SER A 492 13.75 32.63 -13.95
C SER A 492 15.30 32.81 -13.87
N GLY A 493 16.10 31.71 -13.87
CA GLY A 493 17.58 31.72 -13.71
C GLY A 493 18.40 30.46 -14.17
N PHE A 494 19.74 30.53 -14.11
CA PHE A 494 20.72 29.68 -14.83
C PHE A 494 21.03 28.28 -14.25
N ASN A 495 20.12 27.33 -14.42
CA ASN A 495 20.45 25.91 -14.53
C ASN A 495 19.65 25.39 -15.74
N THR A 496 20.28 25.00 -16.85
CA THR A 496 19.56 24.81 -18.13
C THR A 496 18.51 23.70 -17.97
N PRO A 497 17.21 24.01 -17.98
CA PRO A 497 16.17 23.11 -17.47
C PRO A 497 15.72 22.09 -18.52
N PHE A 498 16.65 21.60 -19.34
CA PHE A 498 16.37 20.60 -20.35
C PHE A 498 16.16 19.25 -19.68
N TRP A 499 15.06 18.59 -20.04
CA TRP A 499 14.86 17.18 -19.72
C TRP A 499 15.98 16.35 -20.37
N THR A 500 16.39 15.26 -19.71
CA THR A 500 17.37 14.30 -20.26
C THR A 500 16.88 12.87 -20.11
N THR A 501 17.43 11.95 -20.91
CA THR A 501 17.41 10.50 -20.64
C THR A 501 18.26 10.17 -19.39
N ASN A 502 18.20 8.93 -18.89
CA ASN A 502 19.11 8.50 -17.80
C ASN A 502 20.59 8.50 -18.26
N SER A 503 20.82 8.32 -19.57
CA SER A 503 22.13 8.46 -20.21
C SER A 503 22.61 9.91 -20.40
N GLY A 504 21.83 10.90 -19.93
CA GLY A 504 22.19 12.33 -19.98
C GLY A 504 21.97 13.02 -21.34
N ALA A 505 21.35 12.35 -22.32
CA ALA A 505 21.07 12.94 -23.62
C ALA A 505 19.90 13.94 -23.52
N PRO A 506 20.03 15.18 -24.03
CA PRO A 506 18.94 16.16 -24.00
C PRO A 506 17.69 15.71 -24.76
N VAL A 507 16.54 15.79 -24.09
CA VAL A 507 15.22 15.42 -24.62
C VAL A 507 14.57 16.67 -25.22
N TRP A 508 14.69 16.82 -26.53
CA TRP A 508 14.12 17.95 -27.27
C TRP A 508 12.58 17.98 -27.26
N ASN A 509 11.93 16.82 -27.10
CA ASN A 509 10.48 16.67 -27.05
C ASN A 509 10.08 15.58 -26.04
N ASN A 510 9.80 16.01 -24.80
CA ASN A 510 9.17 15.18 -23.76
C ASN A 510 7.63 15.19 -23.85
N ASN A 511 7.07 15.70 -24.97
CA ASN A 511 5.66 15.99 -25.14
C ASN A 511 4.88 14.97 -26.01
N SER A 512 5.54 14.31 -26.97
CA SER A 512 4.88 13.40 -27.92
C SER A 512 5.65 12.10 -28.14
N SER A 513 4.92 10.99 -28.30
CA SER A 513 5.47 9.71 -28.75
C SER A 513 5.95 9.80 -30.21
N LEU A 514 6.96 9.03 -30.59
CA LEU A 514 7.36 8.86 -32.01
C LEU A 514 6.30 8.03 -32.73
N THR A 515 5.65 8.62 -33.74
CA THR A 515 4.55 7.98 -34.48
C THR A 515 4.78 7.98 -35.98
N VAL A 516 4.05 7.13 -36.72
CA VAL A 516 3.96 7.23 -38.20
C VAL A 516 3.01 8.36 -38.59
N GLY A 517 3.41 9.61 -38.31
CA GLY A 517 2.64 10.80 -38.65
C GLY A 517 1.94 11.38 -37.44
N SER A 518 1.23 12.50 -37.61
CA SER A 518 0.40 13.11 -36.56
C SER A 518 -0.66 12.17 -35.95
N ARG A 519 -1.12 11.15 -36.69
CA ARG A 519 -2.17 10.20 -36.26
C ARG A 519 -1.80 8.70 -36.38
N GLY A 520 -0.57 8.36 -36.73
CA GLY A 520 -0.16 6.95 -36.89
C GLY A 520 0.26 6.24 -35.59
N PRO A 521 0.53 4.92 -35.65
CA PRO A 521 0.95 4.13 -34.48
C PRO A 521 2.32 4.54 -33.94
N ILE A 522 2.51 4.29 -32.64
CA ILE A 522 3.78 4.52 -31.92
C ILE A 522 4.86 3.54 -32.39
N LEU A 523 6.09 4.03 -32.55
CA LEU A 523 7.24 3.22 -32.96
C LEU A 523 8.05 2.74 -31.75
N LEU A 524 8.44 1.46 -31.79
CA LEU A 524 9.28 0.80 -30.76
C LEU A 524 10.72 1.38 -30.68
N GLU A 525 11.09 2.28 -31.60
CA GLU A 525 12.41 2.96 -31.59
C GLU A 525 12.43 4.25 -30.74
N ASP A 526 11.32 4.64 -30.09
CA ASP A 526 11.28 5.78 -29.16
C ASP A 526 11.93 5.45 -27.80
N TYR A 527 13.25 5.43 -27.76
CA TYR A 527 14.02 5.07 -26.57
C TYR A 527 13.64 5.88 -25.33
N HIS A 528 13.40 7.19 -25.46
CA HIS A 528 12.99 8.05 -24.35
C HIS A 528 11.63 7.65 -23.75
N LEU A 529 10.65 7.34 -24.61
CA LEU A 529 9.34 6.83 -24.19
C LEU A 529 9.49 5.51 -23.40
N ILE A 530 10.27 4.58 -23.94
CA ILE A 530 10.46 3.23 -23.35
C ILE A 530 11.20 3.32 -22.02
N GLU A 531 12.31 4.06 -21.95
CA GLU A 531 13.09 4.23 -20.72
C GLU A 531 12.26 4.87 -19.60
N LYS A 532 11.53 5.94 -19.93
CA LYS A 532 10.68 6.68 -18.98
C LYS A 532 9.55 5.82 -18.41
N LEU A 533 8.86 5.06 -19.27
CA LEU A 533 7.80 4.13 -18.85
C LEU A 533 8.37 2.97 -18.02
N ALA A 534 9.46 2.35 -18.48
CA ALA A 534 10.06 1.21 -17.79
C ALA A 534 10.51 1.56 -16.36
N ASN A 535 11.04 2.76 -16.14
CA ASN A 535 11.36 3.28 -14.81
C ASN A 535 10.11 3.57 -13.97
N PHE A 536 9.08 4.23 -14.53
CA PHE A 536 7.82 4.51 -13.85
C PHE A 536 7.13 3.24 -13.34
N ASP A 537 7.06 2.20 -14.18
CA ASP A 537 6.47 0.91 -13.84
C ASP A 537 7.21 0.16 -12.70
N ARG A 538 8.42 0.61 -12.34
CA ARG A 538 9.33 -0.02 -11.37
C ARG A 538 9.62 0.87 -10.15
N GLU A 539 8.91 1.99 -9.97
CA GLU A 539 9.07 2.86 -8.78
C GLU A 539 8.65 2.19 -7.46
N ARG A 540 7.73 1.22 -7.49
CA ARG A 540 7.12 0.63 -6.29
C ARG A 540 7.90 -0.59 -5.81
N ILE A 541 8.54 -0.46 -4.65
CA ILE A 541 9.01 -1.59 -3.84
C ILE A 541 7.92 -2.07 -2.88
N PRO A 542 8.01 -3.28 -2.30
CA PRO A 542 7.09 -3.71 -1.25
C PRO A 542 7.09 -2.73 -0.07
N GLU A 543 5.92 -2.48 0.52
CA GLU A 543 5.85 -1.78 1.81
C GLU A 543 6.36 -2.68 2.95
N ARG A 544 6.53 -2.12 4.15
CA ARG A 544 6.81 -2.93 5.34
C ARG A 544 5.57 -3.75 5.71
N VAL A 545 5.75 -5.05 5.99
CA VAL A 545 4.62 -5.96 6.33
C VAL A 545 3.77 -5.47 7.52
N VAL A 546 4.42 -4.79 8.47
CA VAL A 546 3.85 -3.98 9.56
C VAL A 546 4.60 -2.65 9.64
N HIS A 547 4.01 -1.64 10.26
CA HIS A 547 4.55 -0.26 10.32
C HIS A 547 4.74 0.37 8.93
N ALA A 548 3.89 0.04 7.96
CA ALA A 548 3.93 0.60 6.61
C ALA A 548 3.77 2.13 6.64
N ARG A 549 2.67 2.61 7.24
CA ARG A 549 2.43 4.04 7.46
C ARG A 549 3.38 4.62 8.51
N GLY A 550 4.08 5.70 8.17
CA GLY A 550 4.98 6.40 9.09
C GLY A 550 5.87 7.44 8.44
N ALA A 551 6.45 8.32 9.25
CA ALA A 551 7.32 9.44 8.85
C ALA A 551 8.66 9.43 9.58
N SER A 552 9.69 10.01 8.95
CA SER A 552 11.05 10.08 9.50
C SER A 552 11.58 11.50 9.58
N ALA A 553 12.42 11.76 10.58
CA ALA A 553 13.15 13.01 10.75
C ALA A 553 14.58 12.76 11.24
N LYS A 554 15.49 13.66 10.88
CA LYS A 554 16.92 13.63 11.25
C LYS A 554 17.18 14.56 12.43
N GLY A 555 18.21 14.28 13.19
CA GLY A 555 18.59 15.08 14.36
C GLY A 555 19.84 14.58 15.05
N PHE A 556 19.92 14.80 16.35
CA PHE A 556 21.00 14.28 17.19
C PHE A 556 20.49 13.77 18.54
N PHE A 557 21.23 12.83 19.12
CA PHE A 557 21.15 12.46 20.53
C PHE A 557 22.37 13.04 21.26
N GLU A 558 22.15 13.66 22.41
CA GLU A 558 23.17 14.24 23.27
C GLU A 558 23.16 13.58 24.65
N VAL A 559 24.30 13.04 25.07
CA VAL A 559 24.50 12.53 26.43
C VAL A 559 24.49 13.69 27.42
N THR A 560 23.71 13.62 28.49
CA THR A 560 23.65 14.66 29.54
C THR A 560 24.12 14.17 30.90
N HIS A 561 24.20 12.85 31.10
CA HIS A 561 24.60 12.21 32.36
C HIS A 561 25.62 11.09 32.09
N ASP A 562 26.57 10.88 32.99
CA ASP A 562 27.60 9.84 32.83
C ASP A 562 27.06 8.44 33.18
N VAL A 563 27.02 7.57 32.17
CA VAL A 563 26.61 6.16 32.29
C VAL A 563 27.74 5.18 31.91
N SER A 564 28.99 5.66 31.81
CA SER A 564 30.17 4.87 31.41
C SER A 564 30.49 3.70 32.37
N HIS A 565 29.98 3.75 33.60
CA HIS A 565 30.05 2.67 34.57
C HIS A 565 29.12 1.49 34.26
N LEU A 566 28.11 1.68 33.39
CA LEU A 566 27.14 0.66 32.95
C LEU A 566 27.50 0.07 31.58
N THR A 567 28.07 0.87 30.68
CA THR A 567 28.34 0.48 29.29
C THR A 567 29.66 1.05 28.76
N CYS A 568 30.35 0.29 27.91
CA CYS A 568 31.52 0.77 27.17
C CYS A 568 31.20 1.41 25.80
N ALA A 569 29.92 1.53 25.41
CA ALA A 569 29.52 2.04 24.09
C ALA A 569 30.00 3.48 23.83
N ASP A 570 30.73 3.71 22.72
CA ASP A 570 31.37 5.00 22.42
C ASP A 570 30.38 6.19 22.40
N PHE A 571 29.15 5.97 21.94
CA PHE A 571 28.13 7.04 21.86
C PHE A 571 27.61 7.52 23.22
N LEU A 572 27.91 6.78 24.30
CA LEU A 572 27.54 7.10 25.69
C LEU A 572 28.75 7.47 26.58
N ARG A 573 29.95 7.63 25.99
CA ARG A 573 31.23 7.71 26.70
C ARG A 573 31.39 8.88 27.70
N ALA A 574 30.65 9.98 27.53
CA ALA A 574 30.71 11.17 28.39
C ALA A 574 29.54 12.13 28.11
N PRO A 575 29.11 12.96 29.08
CA PRO A 575 28.22 14.10 28.84
C PRO A 575 28.74 15.05 27.75
N GLY A 576 27.83 15.68 27.01
CA GLY A 576 28.11 16.56 25.87
C GLY A 576 28.42 15.83 24.57
N VAL A 577 28.52 14.50 24.56
CA VAL A 577 28.70 13.71 23.33
C VAL A 577 27.41 13.75 22.51
N GLN A 578 27.50 14.35 21.33
CA GLN A 578 26.43 14.35 20.33
C GLN A 578 26.66 13.27 19.27
N THR A 579 25.60 12.50 18.99
CA THR A 579 25.57 11.42 17.99
C THR A 579 24.46 11.74 16.99
N PRO A 580 24.75 11.83 15.67
CA PRO A 580 23.72 12.02 14.66
C PRO A 580 22.72 10.86 14.68
N VAL A 581 21.44 11.16 14.45
CA VAL A 581 20.37 10.15 14.38
C VAL A 581 19.43 10.37 13.21
N ILE A 582 18.76 9.30 12.79
CA ILE A 582 17.47 9.37 12.11
C ILE A 582 16.45 8.56 12.92
N VAL A 583 15.24 9.11 13.03
CA VAL A 583 14.12 8.52 13.78
C VAL A 583 12.95 8.31 12.84
N ARG A 584 12.28 7.15 12.91
CA ARG A 584 11.03 6.89 12.22
C ARG A 584 9.91 6.58 13.22
N PHE A 585 8.82 7.33 13.08
CA PHE A 585 7.56 7.07 13.74
C PHE A 585 6.60 6.37 12.78
N SER A 586 5.62 5.62 13.30
CA SER A 586 4.70 4.83 12.47
C SER A 586 3.46 4.40 13.25
N THR A 587 2.36 4.05 12.56
CA THR A 587 1.35 3.12 13.11
C THR A 587 1.84 1.67 12.91
N VAL A 588 1.02 0.63 13.05
CA VAL A 588 1.45 -0.78 12.90
C VAL A 588 0.68 -1.52 11.82
N ILE A 589 -0.65 -1.55 11.91
CA ILE A 589 -1.43 -2.62 11.27
C ILE A 589 -1.77 -2.33 9.81
N HIS A 590 -2.20 -1.12 9.47
CA HIS A 590 -2.72 -0.83 8.13
C HIS A 590 -1.62 -0.41 7.13
N GLU A 591 -1.95 -0.40 5.84
CA GLU A 591 -1.05 -0.15 4.70
C GLU A 591 -0.50 1.30 4.67
N ARG A 592 0.51 1.60 3.82
CA ARG A 592 1.21 2.91 3.76
C ARG A 592 0.28 4.14 3.69
N GLY A 593 -0.90 4.01 3.07
CA GLY A 593 -1.89 5.07 2.93
C GLY A 593 -2.89 5.24 4.10
N SER A 594 -2.81 4.43 5.14
CA SER A 594 -3.82 4.40 6.22
C SER A 594 -3.85 5.67 7.08
N PRO A 595 -5.01 6.06 7.64
CA PRO A 595 -5.09 7.17 8.58
C PRO A 595 -4.24 6.99 9.85
N GLU A 596 -3.53 8.03 10.25
CA GLU A 596 -2.70 8.04 11.45
C GLU A 596 -3.50 8.18 12.75
N THR A 597 -4.82 8.42 12.66
CA THR A 597 -5.74 8.50 13.81
C THR A 597 -6.31 7.15 14.26
N LEU A 598 -5.96 6.05 13.58
CA LEU A 598 -6.41 4.71 13.96
C LEU A 598 -5.85 4.29 15.33
N ARG A 599 -6.58 3.40 16.02
CA ARG A 599 -6.16 2.86 17.33
C ARG A 599 -5.10 1.78 17.14
N ASP A 600 -3.88 2.05 17.61
CA ASP A 600 -2.70 1.23 17.31
C ASP A 600 -1.54 1.60 18.26
N PRO A 601 -0.56 0.72 18.54
CA PRO A 601 0.74 1.17 19.02
C PRO A 601 1.38 2.12 18.00
N ARG A 602 2.28 3.01 18.45
CA ARG A 602 3.10 3.82 17.54
C ARG A 602 4.54 3.33 17.59
N GLY A 603 5.11 3.00 16.43
CA GLY A 603 6.54 2.67 16.33
C GLY A 603 7.41 3.88 16.64
N PHE A 604 8.52 3.67 17.34
CA PHE A 604 9.51 4.68 17.71
C PHE A 604 10.89 4.08 17.48
N ALA A 605 11.36 4.11 16.24
CA ALA A 605 12.64 3.50 15.85
C ALA A 605 13.73 4.58 15.71
N VAL A 606 14.83 4.44 16.45
CA VAL A 606 15.96 5.37 16.46
C VAL A 606 17.21 4.66 15.94
N LYS A 607 17.85 5.23 14.91
CA LYS A 607 19.16 4.80 14.40
C LYS A 607 20.20 5.82 14.81
N PHE A 608 21.19 5.38 15.57
CA PHE A 608 22.34 6.17 15.99
C PHE A 608 23.52 5.89 15.06
N TYR A 609 24.06 6.93 14.42
CA TYR A 609 25.26 6.83 13.59
C TYR A 609 26.50 7.03 14.47
N THR A 610 26.92 5.97 15.16
CA THR A 610 28.05 6.03 16.10
C THR A 610 29.40 5.92 15.37
N ARG A 611 30.51 6.10 16.10
CA ARG A 611 31.86 5.92 15.57
C ARG A 611 32.26 4.45 15.40
N GLU A 612 31.54 3.53 16.04
CA GLU A 612 31.79 2.09 16.07
C GLU A 612 30.75 1.29 15.26
N GLY A 613 30.02 1.97 14.36
CA GLY A 613 28.92 1.41 13.57
C GLY A 613 27.57 2.04 13.91
N ASN A 614 26.51 1.53 13.30
CA ASN A 614 25.16 1.96 13.64
C ASN A 614 24.63 1.17 14.85
N PHE A 615 23.81 1.83 15.68
CA PHE A 615 23.00 1.16 16.70
C PHE A 615 21.52 1.48 16.44
N ASP A 616 20.66 0.46 16.45
CA ASP A 616 19.22 0.60 16.20
C ASP A 616 18.38 0.25 17.43
N LEU A 617 17.85 1.28 18.11
CA LEU A 617 16.87 1.11 19.19
C LEU A 617 15.46 1.14 18.58
N VAL A 618 14.92 -0.04 18.28
CA VAL A 618 13.63 -0.20 17.58
C VAL A 618 12.49 -0.40 18.58
N GLY A 619 11.95 0.72 19.07
CA GLY A 619 10.92 0.77 20.11
C GLY A 619 9.48 0.98 19.60
N ASN A 620 8.56 1.08 20.57
CA ASN A 620 7.18 1.56 20.41
C ASN A 620 6.91 2.66 21.43
N ASN A 621 5.77 3.36 21.34
CA ASN A 621 5.30 4.26 22.40
C ASN A 621 4.97 3.50 23.70
N PHE A 622 4.36 2.33 23.60
CA PHE A 622 4.04 1.48 24.75
C PHE A 622 5.27 0.70 25.24
N PRO A 623 5.40 0.47 26.57
CA PRO A 623 6.56 -0.21 27.16
C PRO A 623 6.48 -1.74 27.16
N VAL A 624 5.38 -2.32 26.65
CA VAL A 624 5.11 -3.77 26.64
C VAL A 624 4.60 -4.23 25.27
N PHE A 625 4.44 -5.54 25.08
CA PHE A 625 3.88 -6.12 23.84
C PHE A 625 2.77 -7.15 24.10
N PHE A 626 2.01 -7.53 23.06
CA PHE A 626 0.87 -8.46 23.17
C PHE A 626 1.25 -9.93 23.41
N ILE A 627 2.48 -10.31 23.08
CA ILE A 627 3.00 -11.68 23.06
C ILE A 627 4.45 -11.67 23.54
N ARG A 628 4.90 -12.80 24.10
CA ARG A 628 6.27 -12.97 24.64
C ARG A 628 7.23 -13.81 23.81
N ASP A 629 6.74 -14.48 22.78
CA ASP A 629 7.52 -15.33 21.86
C ASP A 629 7.19 -14.91 20.42
N GLY A 630 8.21 -14.68 19.60
CA GLY A 630 8.04 -14.24 18.22
C GLY A 630 7.39 -15.25 17.30
N MET A 631 7.27 -16.53 17.69
CA MET A 631 6.48 -17.55 16.97
C MET A 631 5.03 -17.09 16.72
N LYS A 632 4.42 -16.40 17.70
CA LYS A 632 3.05 -15.89 17.62
C LYS A 632 2.92 -14.57 16.84
N PHE A 633 4.03 -13.99 16.36
CA PHE A 633 4.03 -12.67 15.74
C PHE A 633 3.21 -12.62 14.43
N PRO A 634 3.31 -13.59 13.50
CA PRO A 634 2.43 -13.63 12.34
C PRO A 634 0.97 -13.77 12.75
N ASP A 635 0.64 -14.60 13.75
CA ASP A 635 -0.73 -14.87 14.14
C ASP A 635 -1.42 -13.65 14.76
N VAL A 636 -0.74 -12.91 15.65
CA VAL A 636 -1.28 -11.66 16.20
C VAL A 636 -1.41 -10.59 15.11
N VAL A 637 -0.44 -10.49 14.18
CA VAL A 637 -0.56 -9.57 13.03
C VAL A 637 -1.72 -9.99 12.12
N HIS A 638 -1.94 -11.28 11.87
CA HIS A 638 -3.05 -11.77 11.05
C HIS A 638 -4.40 -11.50 11.70
N ALA A 639 -4.54 -11.68 13.02
CA ALA A 639 -5.75 -11.37 13.76
C ALA A 639 -6.10 -9.88 13.69
N PHE A 640 -5.10 -8.99 13.79
CA PHE A 640 -5.28 -7.55 13.74
C PHE A 640 -5.41 -6.98 12.32
N LYS A 641 -4.68 -7.52 11.32
CA LYS A 641 -4.78 -7.10 9.91
C LYS A 641 -6.20 -7.24 9.38
N PRO A 642 -6.58 -6.46 8.35
CA PRO A 642 -7.88 -6.64 7.69
C PRO A 642 -8.12 -8.09 7.24
N ASN A 643 -9.32 -8.60 7.49
CA ASN A 643 -9.74 -9.97 7.24
C ASN A 643 -9.44 -10.37 5.78
N PRO A 644 -8.81 -11.53 5.50
CA PRO A 644 -8.43 -11.93 4.13
C PRO A 644 -9.61 -12.14 3.16
N LYS A 645 -10.85 -12.24 3.68
CA LYS A 645 -12.08 -12.34 2.88
C LYS A 645 -12.68 -10.98 2.54
N SER A 646 -12.91 -10.11 3.53
CA SER A 646 -13.59 -8.80 3.36
C SER A 646 -12.66 -7.61 3.21
N HIS A 647 -11.37 -7.77 3.53
CA HIS A 647 -10.36 -6.72 3.62
C HIS A 647 -10.74 -5.56 4.58
N LEU A 648 -11.56 -5.85 5.59
CA LEU A 648 -11.89 -4.96 6.71
C LEU A 648 -11.23 -5.45 8.01
N GLN A 649 -10.73 -4.56 8.86
CA GLN A 649 -10.33 -4.92 10.22
C GLN A 649 -11.58 -5.17 11.07
N GLU A 650 -11.61 -6.29 11.79
CA GLU A 650 -12.80 -6.72 12.54
C GLU A 650 -12.42 -7.15 13.96
N ASN A 651 -13.04 -6.50 14.97
CA ASN A 651 -12.69 -6.72 16.37
C ASN A 651 -12.86 -8.18 16.82
N TRP A 652 -13.86 -8.92 16.32
CA TRP A 652 -14.05 -10.31 16.74
C TRP A 652 -12.82 -11.18 16.49
N ARG A 653 -12.04 -10.95 15.43
CA ARG A 653 -10.81 -11.71 15.12
C ARG A 653 -9.70 -11.44 16.13
N ILE A 654 -9.62 -10.19 16.60
CA ILE A 654 -8.67 -9.75 17.61
C ILE A 654 -9.03 -10.39 18.97
N PHE A 655 -10.30 -10.27 19.39
CA PHE A 655 -10.77 -10.81 20.66
C PHE A 655 -10.86 -12.35 20.68
N ASP A 656 -11.06 -13.01 19.53
CA ASP A 656 -10.95 -14.46 19.36
C ASP A 656 -9.51 -14.92 19.60
N PHE A 657 -8.56 -14.46 18.78
CA PHE A 657 -7.15 -14.83 18.92
C PHE A 657 -6.60 -14.52 20.32
N LEU A 658 -6.85 -13.30 20.84
CA LEU A 658 -6.34 -12.90 22.15
C LEU A 658 -7.01 -13.63 23.33
N SER A 659 -8.15 -14.30 23.14
CA SER A 659 -8.75 -15.16 24.17
C SER A 659 -7.90 -16.41 24.47
N HIS A 660 -7.01 -16.80 23.56
CA HIS A 660 -6.01 -17.85 23.76
C HIS A 660 -4.65 -17.32 24.24
N VAL A 661 -4.53 -16.01 24.46
CA VAL A 661 -3.26 -15.30 24.71
C VAL A 661 -3.44 -14.38 25.93
N PRO A 662 -3.59 -14.93 27.15
CA PRO A 662 -3.78 -14.14 28.37
C PRO A 662 -2.62 -13.18 28.65
N GLU A 663 -1.42 -13.44 28.12
CA GLU A 663 -0.28 -12.54 28.25
C GLU A 663 -0.50 -11.17 27.56
N SER A 664 -1.48 -11.07 26.66
CA SER A 664 -1.84 -9.83 25.97
C SER A 664 -2.57 -8.79 26.82
N LEU A 665 -3.09 -9.17 27.99
CA LEU A 665 -3.94 -8.33 28.83
C LEU A 665 -3.27 -7.01 29.21
N HIS A 666 -1.98 -7.04 29.56
CA HIS A 666 -1.26 -5.82 29.93
C HIS A 666 -1.18 -4.84 28.76
N MET A 667 -0.81 -5.31 27.57
CA MET A 667 -0.77 -4.51 26.35
C MET A 667 -2.16 -4.01 25.92
N LEU A 668 -3.22 -4.80 26.12
CA LEU A 668 -4.60 -4.36 25.88
C LEU A 668 -4.98 -3.18 26.78
N THR A 669 -4.50 -3.12 28.02
CA THR A 669 -4.71 -1.91 28.85
C THR A 669 -4.08 -0.67 28.23
N PHE A 670 -2.96 -0.76 27.49
CA PHE A 670 -2.37 0.38 26.76
C PHE A 670 -3.11 0.68 25.45
N LEU A 671 -3.46 -0.35 24.67
CA LEU A 671 -4.13 -0.20 23.38
C LEU A 671 -5.52 0.44 23.51
N LEU A 672 -6.31 0.06 24.52
CA LEU A 672 -7.66 0.58 24.74
C LEU A 672 -7.68 1.80 25.70
N ASP A 673 -6.52 2.29 26.10
CA ASP A 673 -6.33 3.58 26.77
C ASP A 673 -6.50 4.74 25.78
N ASP A 674 -6.54 5.98 26.27
CA ASP A 674 -6.46 7.15 25.40
C ASP A 674 -5.10 7.20 24.68
N LEU A 675 -4.03 6.65 25.29
CA LEU A 675 -2.70 6.43 24.66
C LEU A 675 -2.74 5.58 23.38
N GLY A 676 -3.83 4.84 23.13
CA GLY A 676 -4.08 4.12 21.88
C GLY A 676 -4.27 5.00 20.65
N ILE A 677 -4.47 6.31 20.82
CA ILE A 677 -4.49 7.30 19.73
C ILE A 677 -3.76 8.57 20.21
N PRO A 678 -2.42 8.65 20.09
CA PRO A 678 -1.68 9.90 20.30
C PRO A 678 -2.17 11.00 19.36
N GLN A 679 -2.03 12.26 19.81
CA GLN A 679 -2.43 13.45 19.03
C GLN A 679 -1.59 13.63 17.76
N ASP A 680 -0.31 13.29 17.85
CA ASP A 680 0.69 13.37 16.80
C ASP A 680 1.95 12.60 17.26
N TYR A 681 3.00 12.59 16.45
CA TYR A 681 4.23 11.85 16.78
C TYR A 681 5.13 12.53 17.82
N ARG A 682 4.97 13.82 18.13
CA ARG A 682 5.82 14.51 19.13
C ARG A 682 5.24 14.44 20.54
N HIS A 683 3.92 14.42 20.69
CA HIS A 683 3.24 14.32 21.99
C HIS A 683 3.03 12.86 22.45
N MET A 684 4.03 11.99 22.28
CA MET A 684 3.99 10.60 22.76
C MET A 684 5.30 10.17 23.43
N GLU A 685 5.20 9.22 24.35
CA GLU A 685 6.38 8.53 24.89
C GLU A 685 7.00 7.58 23.85
N GLY A 686 8.22 7.13 24.12
CA GLY A 686 8.87 6.03 23.44
C GLY A 686 9.45 5.05 24.46
N SER A 687 9.59 3.79 24.07
CA SER A 687 10.05 2.70 24.93
C SER A 687 10.84 1.69 24.12
N GLY A 688 11.95 1.18 24.64
CA GLY A 688 12.70 0.06 24.04
C GLY A 688 11.93 -1.26 24.03
N VAL A 689 10.89 -1.36 24.86
CA VAL A 689 10.00 -2.52 25.08
C VAL A 689 10.73 -3.74 25.65
N ASN A 690 11.57 -4.37 24.84
CA ASN A 690 12.40 -5.50 25.25
C ASN A 690 13.42 -5.08 26.32
N THR A 691 13.81 -6.04 27.15
CA THR A 691 15.00 -5.88 27.99
C THR A 691 16.25 -6.11 27.12
N TYR A 692 17.23 -5.23 27.22
CA TYR A 692 18.55 -5.37 26.58
C TYR A 692 19.63 -5.57 27.65
N THR A 693 20.88 -5.73 27.21
CA THR A 693 22.05 -5.82 28.06
C THR A 693 23.00 -4.65 27.80
N LEU A 694 23.43 -3.96 28.86
CA LEU A 694 24.61 -3.09 28.86
C LEU A 694 25.81 -3.84 29.44
N ILE A 695 27.00 -3.58 28.89
CA ILE A 695 28.26 -4.21 29.33
C ILE A 695 29.31 -3.13 29.51
N ASN A 696 29.85 -2.98 30.72
CA ASN A 696 30.87 -1.98 31.00
C ASN A 696 32.29 -2.46 30.61
N LYS A 697 33.28 -1.57 30.72
CA LYS A 697 34.69 -1.89 30.36
C LYS A 697 35.32 -3.04 31.16
N ALA A 698 34.78 -3.37 32.34
CA ALA A 698 35.22 -4.51 33.15
C ALA A 698 34.48 -5.81 32.81
N GLY A 699 33.58 -5.81 31.83
CA GLY A 699 32.74 -6.95 31.47
C GLY A 699 31.56 -7.19 32.41
N LYS A 700 31.24 -6.26 33.32
CA LYS A 700 30.02 -6.39 34.13
C LYS A 700 28.78 -6.17 33.25
N VAL A 701 27.90 -7.16 33.31
CA VAL A 701 26.62 -7.24 32.61
C VAL A 701 25.52 -6.57 33.45
N HIS A 702 24.68 -5.76 32.81
CA HIS A 702 23.52 -5.11 33.39
C HIS A 702 22.32 -5.27 32.45
N TYR A 703 21.18 -5.76 32.94
CA TYR A 703 19.94 -5.68 32.18
C TYR A 703 19.42 -4.23 32.16
N VAL A 704 18.88 -3.79 31.02
CA VAL A 704 18.39 -2.42 30.81
C VAL A 704 17.04 -2.37 30.10
N LYS A 705 16.19 -1.40 30.48
CA LYS A 705 15.05 -0.92 29.68
C LYS A 705 15.24 0.57 29.37
N PHE A 706 14.85 0.98 28.16
CA PHE A 706 15.01 2.36 27.65
C PHE A 706 13.66 3.08 27.55
N HIS A 707 13.60 4.35 27.97
CA HIS A 707 12.38 5.15 28.04
C HIS A 707 12.62 6.57 27.51
N TRP A 708 11.80 7.01 26.55
CA TRP A 708 11.81 8.35 25.97
C TRP A 708 10.62 9.15 26.50
N LYS A 709 10.89 10.25 27.23
CA LYS A 709 9.86 11.14 27.77
C LYS A 709 9.80 12.45 26.96
N PRO A 710 8.69 12.79 26.29
CA PRO A 710 8.58 13.98 25.45
C PRO A 710 8.61 15.25 26.30
N THR A 711 9.37 16.26 25.89
CA THR A 711 9.44 17.54 26.62
C THR A 711 8.19 18.39 26.47
N CYS A 712 7.42 18.21 25.38
CA CYS A 712 6.12 18.83 25.15
C CYS A 712 4.94 18.11 25.85
N GLY A 713 5.22 17.04 26.60
CA GLY A 713 4.21 16.22 27.28
C GLY A 713 3.45 15.27 26.33
N VAL A 714 2.64 14.40 26.92
CA VAL A 714 1.84 13.40 26.19
C VAL A 714 0.44 13.94 25.92
N LYS A 715 -0.08 13.77 24.70
CA LYS A 715 -1.43 14.15 24.29
C LYS A 715 -2.05 13.09 23.39
N CYS A 716 -3.36 12.93 23.49
CA CYS A 716 -4.13 11.91 22.80
C CYS A 716 -5.40 12.50 22.20
N LEU A 717 -5.97 11.82 21.20
CA LEU A 717 -7.31 12.09 20.68
C LEU A 717 -8.30 11.13 21.31
N LEU A 718 -9.48 11.63 21.68
CA LEU A 718 -10.64 10.79 21.94
C LEU A 718 -11.31 10.39 20.62
N GLU A 719 -12.16 9.36 20.64
CA GLU A 719 -12.79 8.75 19.46
C GLU A 719 -13.39 9.78 18.47
N ASN A 720 -14.17 10.74 18.97
CA ASN A 720 -14.82 11.75 18.14
C ASN A 720 -13.83 12.73 17.50
N GLU A 721 -12.72 13.01 18.17
CA GLU A 721 -11.64 13.86 17.66
C GLU A 721 -10.82 13.10 16.61
N ALA A 722 -10.52 11.83 16.86
CA ALA A 722 -9.82 10.94 15.93
C ALA A 722 -10.58 10.76 14.60
N ILE A 723 -11.92 10.68 14.64
CA ILE A 723 -12.78 10.67 13.44
C ILE A 723 -12.68 12.00 12.70
N LYS A 724 -12.82 13.13 13.41
CA LYS A 724 -12.78 14.47 12.81
C LYS A 724 -11.43 14.79 12.16
N VAL A 725 -10.33 14.46 12.86
CA VAL A 725 -8.95 14.66 12.38
C VAL A 725 -8.63 13.69 11.24
N GLY A 726 -9.00 12.42 11.36
CA GLY A 726 -8.74 11.41 10.33
C GLY A 726 -9.48 11.67 9.02
N GLY A 727 -10.74 12.12 9.09
CA GLY A 727 -11.56 12.47 7.92
C GLY A 727 -11.11 13.74 7.21
N SER A 728 -10.55 14.72 7.92
CA SER A 728 -10.00 15.94 7.30
C SER A 728 -8.54 15.78 6.85
N ASN A 729 -7.73 15.02 7.59
CA ASN A 729 -6.33 14.75 7.27
C ASN A 729 -5.87 13.39 7.81
N HIS A 730 -5.96 12.36 6.97
CA HIS A 730 -5.42 11.03 7.25
C HIS A 730 -3.90 11.02 7.56
N SER A 731 -3.17 12.09 7.20
CA SER A 731 -1.71 12.27 7.34
C SER A 731 -1.30 13.29 8.43
N HIS A 732 -2.18 13.60 9.38
CA HIS A 732 -1.97 14.68 10.36
C HIS A 732 -0.70 14.57 11.23
N SER A 733 -0.27 13.37 11.66
CA SER A 733 0.91 13.18 12.51
C SER A 733 2.21 13.32 11.70
N THR A 734 2.21 12.85 10.45
CA THR A 734 3.27 13.13 9.47
C THR A 734 3.39 14.62 9.20
N GLN A 735 2.26 15.30 8.99
CA GLN A 735 2.25 16.74 8.73
C GLN A 735 2.72 17.55 9.95
N ASP A 736 2.21 17.27 11.16
CA ASP A 736 2.62 17.98 12.38
C ASP A 736 4.13 17.88 12.62
N LEU A 737 4.73 16.70 12.42
CA LEU A 737 6.17 16.50 12.54
C LEU A 737 6.95 17.36 11.52
N TYR A 738 6.55 17.32 10.25
CA TYR A 738 7.21 18.04 9.18
C TYR A 738 7.08 19.57 9.34
N ASP A 739 5.88 20.05 9.66
CA ASP A 739 5.57 21.48 9.81
C ASP A 739 6.22 22.04 11.08
N SER A 740 6.22 21.29 12.20
CA SER A 740 6.90 21.69 13.44
C SER A 740 8.39 21.87 13.24
N ILE A 741 9.07 20.92 12.58
CA ILE A 741 10.51 21.03 12.28
C ILE A 741 10.78 22.17 11.29
N SER A 742 9.93 22.36 10.28
CA SER A 742 10.07 23.48 9.32
C SER A 742 9.90 24.84 9.98
N ALA A 743 9.08 24.93 11.03
CA ALA A 743 8.87 26.13 11.84
C ALA A 743 9.93 26.35 12.94
N GLY A 744 10.92 25.45 13.09
CA GLY A 744 11.93 25.51 14.15
C GLY A 744 11.45 25.02 15.52
N ASN A 745 10.22 24.51 15.62
CA ASN A 745 9.63 23.93 16.83
C ASN A 745 10.09 22.47 17.01
N TYR A 746 11.40 22.25 17.15
CA TYR A 746 12.02 20.93 17.15
C TYR A 746 11.47 20.02 18.27
N PRO A 747 10.92 18.84 17.95
CA PRO A 747 10.55 17.84 18.95
C PRO A 747 11.77 17.35 19.75
N GLU A 748 11.63 17.29 21.08
CA GLU A 748 12.67 16.78 21.99
C GLU A 748 12.12 15.71 22.95
N TRP A 749 12.92 14.66 23.19
CA TRP A 749 12.67 13.65 24.23
C TRP A 749 13.89 13.49 25.14
N LYS A 750 13.66 13.28 26.43
CA LYS A 750 14.70 12.84 27.37
C LYS A 750 14.79 11.31 27.40
N LEU A 751 16.00 10.77 27.31
CA LEU A 751 16.27 9.35 27.50
C LEU A 751 16.49 9.07 28.99
N TYR A 752 15.74 8.09 29.49
CA TYR A 752 15.93 7.45 30.79
C TYR A 752 16.15 5.95 30.61
N ILE A 753 16.83 5.33 31.58
CA ILE A 753 17.01 3.89 31.67
C ILE A 753 16.61 3.36 33.04
N GLN A 754 16.07 2.14 33.09
CA GLN A 754 16.02 1.33 34.31
C GLN A 754 17.13 0.28 34.21
N ILE A 755 17.80 -0.05 35.32
CA ILE A 755 18.91 -1.01 35.37
C ILE A 755 18.63 -2.11 36.40
N MET A 756 18.90 -3.36 36.02
CA MET A 756 18.83 -4.53 36.89
C MET A 756 20.15 -5.32 36.79
N ASP A 757 20.64 -5.83 37.92
CA ASP A 757 21.73 -6.81 37.95
C ASP A 757 21.15 -8.19 37.60
N PRO A 758 21.68 -8.96 36.63
CA PRO A 758 21.14 -10.28 36.27
C PRO A 758 20.99 -11.24 37.45
N ALA A 759 21.83 -11.12 38.49
CA ALA A 759 21.71 -11.92 39.71
C ALA A 759 20.43 -11.61 40.53
N HIS A 760 19.63 -10.62 40.13
CA HIS A 760 18.36 -10.24 40.76
C HIS A 760 17.13 -10.75 40.00
N GLU A 761 17.28 -11.49 38.89
CA GLU A 761 16.17 -11.93 38.04
C GLU A 761 15.10 -12.73 38.80
N ASP A 762 15.51 -13.56 39.76
CA ASP A 762 14.62 -14.39 40.57
C ASP A 762 14.10 -13.72 41.85
N LYS A 763 14.34 -12.42 42.03
CA LYS A 763 13.75 -11.62 43.14
C LYS A 763 12.33 -11.12 42.84
N PHE A 764 11.84 -11.28 41.60
CA PHE A 764 10.55 -10.77 41.15
C PHE A 764 9.54 -11.90 40.91
N ASP A 765 8.25 -11.62 41.12
CA ASP A 765 7.14 -12.54 40.84
C ASP A 765 6.72 -12.56 39.36
N PHE A 766 7.55 -12.00 38.48
CA PHE A 766 7.46 -12.03 37.04
C PHE A 766 8.86 -12.24 36.46
N ASP A 767 8.95 -12.65 35.20
CA ASP A 767 10.22 -12.73 34.48
C ASP A 767 10.63 -11.32 33.95
N PRO A 768 11.77 -10.75 34.37
CA PRO A 768 12.24 -9.44 33.89
C PRO A 768 12.55 -9.35 32.39
N LEU A 769 12.68 -10.50 31.71
CA LEU A 769 12.87 -10.61 30.25
C LEU A 769 11.53 -10.85 29.51
N ASP A 770 10.41 -11.03 30.21
CA ASP A 770 9.08 -11.07 29.59
C ASP A 770 8.67 -9.66 29.12
N VAL A 771 8.70 -9.46 27.80
CA VAL A 771 8.29 -8.23 27.11
C VAL A 771 6.84 -7.79 27.39
N THR A 772 5.99 -8.63 27.99
CA THR A 772 4.65 -8.23 28.45
C THR A 772 4.68 -7.49 29.80
N LYS A 773 5.86 -7.32 30.42
CA LYS A 773 6.07 -6.73 31.74
C LYS A 773 6.81 -5.39 31.73
N THR A 774 6.33 -4.47 32.56
CA THR A 774 7.08 -3.28 32.98
C THR A 774 7.88 -3.59 34.25
N TRP A 775 8.97 -2.85 34.48
CA TRP A 775 9.69 -2.88 35.76
C TRP A 775 9.17 -1.76 36.67
N PRO A 776 8.81 -2.03 37.95
CA PRO A 776 8.25 -1.00 38.83
C PRO A 776 9.24 0.16 39.06
N GLU A 777 8.84 1.40 38.75
CA GLU A 777 9.69 2.60 38.83
C GLU A 777 10.04 3.00 40.28
N ASP A 778 9.27 2.54 41.27
CA ASP A 778 9.52 2.71 42.70
C ASP A 778 10.63 1.78 43.24
N ILE A 779 10.82 0.62 42.60
CA ILE A 779 11.87 -0.36 42.95
C ILE A 779 13.12 -0.18 42.07
N LEU A 780 12.91 0.11 40.78
CA LEU A 780 13.95 0.26 39.76
C LEU A 780 13.79 1.64 39.10
N PRO A 781 14.28 2.72 39.74
CA PRO A 781 14.00 4.09 39.32
C PRO A 781 14.62 4.44 37.96
N LEU A 782 13.93 5.34 37.25
CA LEU A 782 14.38 5.92 35.98
C LEU A 782 15.64 6.78 36.20
N GLN A 783 16.74 6.41 35.57
CA GLN A 783 18.01 7.13 35.59
C GLN A 783 18.16 7.93 34.29
N PRO A 784 18.41 9.26 34.34
CA PRO A 784 18.56 10.07 33.13
C PRO A 784 19.86 9.73 32.39
N VAL A 785 19.84 9.81 31.06
CA VAL A 785 21.02 9.53 30.20
C VAL A 785 21.33 10.69 29.27
N GLY A 786 20.33 11.22 28.56
CA GLY A 786 20.53 12.17 27.47
C GLY A 786 19.25 12.76 26.93
N ARG A 787 19.34 13.46 25.79
CA ARG A 787 18.20 14.02 25.06
C ARG A 787 18.32 13.76 23.55
N LEU A 788 17.18 13.52 22.91
CA LEU A 788 17.02 13.37 21.47
C LEU A 788 16.32 14.62 20.93
N VAL A 789 16.90 15.29 19.94
CA VAL A 789 16.34 16.50 19.30
C VAL A 789 16.17 16.25 17.81
N LEU A 790 14.96 16.44 17.27
CA LEU A 790 14.67 16.27 15.84
C LEU A 790 14.81 17.59 15.08
N ASN A 791 16.04 17.75 14.57
CA ASN A 791 16.63 18.83 13.79
C ASN A 791 15.97 19.26 12.47
N LYS A 792 15.73 18.26 11.63
CA LYS A 792 15.75 18.43 10.18
C LYS A 792 14.83 17.42 9.52
N ASN A 793 13.99 17.89 8.62
CA ASN A 793 13.19 17.03 7.76
C ASN A 793 14.07 16.24 6.79
N ILE A 794 13.59 15.07 6.40
CA ILE A 794 14.20 14.25 5.34
C ILE A 794 14.19 15.00 4.00
N ASP A 795 15.21 14.74 3.20
CA ASP A 795 15.44 15.43 1.92
C ASP A 795 14.59 14.80 0.79
N ASN A 796 14.31 13.49 0.88
CA ASN A 796 13.38 12.75 0.01
C ASN A 796 12.65 11.64 0.80
N PHE A 797 11.31 11.53 0.65
CA PHE A 797 10.52 10.58 1.46
C PHE A 797 10.80 9.11 1.10
N PHE A 798 10.96 8.80 -0.17
CA PHE A 798 11.22 7.43 -0.60
C PHE A 798 12.60 6.94 -0.15
N ALA A 799 13.65 7.71 -0.44
CA ALA A 799 15.03 7.34 -0.13
C ALA A 799 15.35 7.34 1.39
N GLU A 800 14.65 8.15 2.19
CA GLU A 800 15.02 8.36 3.60
C GLU A 800 13.93 8.01 4.62
N ASN A 801 12.69 7.74 4.20
CA ASN A 801 11.65 7.14 5.05
C ASN A 801 11.22 5.76 4.54
N GLU A 802 10.94 5.58 3.25
CA GLU A 802 10.51 4.27 2.76
C GLU A 802 11.67 3.26 2.77
N GLN A 803 12.82 3.61 2.20
CA GLN A 803 14.01 2.75 2.15
C GLN A 803 14.77 2.61 3.49
N LEU A 804 14.37 3.35 4.52
CA LEU A 804 15.02 3.32 5.83
C LEU A 804 14.81 1.96 6.53
N ALA A 805 15.90 1.35 6.98
CA ALA A 805 15.95 0.04 7.59
C ALA A 805 16.48 0.14 9.04
N PHE A 806 15.73 -0.44 9.98
CA PHE A 806 16.15 -0.57 11.38
C PHE A 806 16.12 -2.04 11.76
N CYS A 807 17.06 -2.53 12.55
CA CYS A 807 17.04 -3.91 13.03
C CYS A 807 17.54 -4.01 14.47
N PRO A 808 16.80 -4.61 15.42
CA PRO A 808 17.30 -4.84 16.78
C PRO A 808 18.61 -5.63 16.85
N GLY A 809 18.96 -6.37 15.79
CA GLY A 809 20.24 -7.07 15.62
C GLY A 809 21.42 -6.18 15.16
N ILE A 810 21.24 -4.87 15.05
CA ILE A 810 22.30 -3.90 14.74
C ILE A 810 22.66 -3.18 16.05
N VAL A 811 23.68 -3.72 16.72
CA VAL A 811 24.23 -3.24 18.00
C VAL A 811 25.70 -2.87 17.88
N VAL A 812 26.20 -2.11 18.86
CA VAL A 812 27.59 -1.65 19.00
C VAL A 812 28.21 -2.23 20.29
N PRO A 813 29.54 -2.28 20.43
CA PRO A 813 30.19 -2.72 21.67
C PRO A 813 29.59 -2.06 22.92
N GLY A 814 29.43 -2.84 24.00
CA GLY A 814 28.80 -2.36 25.24
C GLY A 814 27.26 -2.37 25.25
N VAL A 815 26.60 -2.70 24.14
CA VAL A 815 25.17 -3.03 24.07
C VAL A 815 24.99 -4.43 23.48
N SER A 816 24.18 -5.27 24.11
CA SER A 816 23.90 -6.63 23.65
C SER A 816 22.44 -7.02 23.90
N TYR A 817 22.05 -8.19 23.39
CA TYR A 817 20.72 -8.76 23.54
C TYR A 817 20.50 -9.32 24.95
N SER A 818 19.25 -9.63 25.27
CA SER A 818 18.88 -10.52 26.38
C SER A 818 18.20 -11.78 25.82
N GLU A 819 17.88 -12.74 26.67
CA GLU A 819 17.19 -13.98 26.29
C GLU A 819 15.65 -13.82 26.09
N ASP A 820 15.16 -12.58 26.02
CA ASP A 820 13.78 -12.25 25.63
C ASP A 820 13.45 -12.91 24.28
N LYS A 821 12.55 -13.90 24.28
CA LYS A 821 12.22 -14.71 23.09
C LYS A 821 11.67 -13.88 21.94
N LEU A 822 10.95 -12.78 22.22
CA LEU A 822 10.48 -11.88 21.16
C LEU A 822 11.65 -11.09 20.59
N LEU A 823 12.56 -10.56 21.42
CA LEU A 823 13.77 -9.87 20.94
C LEU A 823 14.61 -10.79 20.05
N GLN A 824 14.82 -12.04 20.46
CA GLN A 824 15.58 -13.03 19.69
C GLN A 824 14.99 -13.28 18.29
N THR A 825 13.67 -13.41 18.15
CA THR A 825 13.04 -13.51 16.82
C THR A 825 13.19 -12.22 15.99
N ARG A 826 13.14 -11.04 16.63
CA ARG A 826 13.26 -9.75 15.94
C ARG A 826 14.65 -9.53 15.32
N ILE A 827 15.72 -10.01 15.95
CA ILE A 827 17.10 -9.93 15.45
C ILE A 827 17.23 -10.53 14.04
N PHE A 828 16.56 -11.68 13.80
CA PHE A 828 16.47 -12.30 12.48
C PHE A 828 15.49 -11.57 11.55
N SER A 829 14.24 -11.42 12.00
CA SER A 829 13.09 -11.08 11.13
C SER A 829 13.25 -9.74 10.39
N TYR A 830 13.76 -8.71 11.06
CA TYR A 830 13.94 -7.38 10.46
C TYR A 830 14.96 -7.42 9.30
N SER A 831 16.10 -8.10 9.50
CA SER A 831 17.12 -8.26 8.47
C SER A 831 16.63 -9.10 7.27
N ASP A 832 15.83 -10.15 7.49
CA ASP A 832 15.26 -10.95 6.38
C ASP A 832 14.29 -10.15 5.53
N THR A 833 13.28 -9.52 6.15
CA THR A 833 12.29 -8.73 5.40
C THR A 833 12.94 -7.52 4.69
N GLN A 834 14.03 -6.97 5.23
CA GLN A 834 14.80 -5.90 4.57
C GLN A 834 15.53 -6.38 3.32
N ARG A 835 16.15 -7.57 3.33
CA ARG A 835 16.78 -8.16 2.14
C ARG A 835 15.75 -8.43 1.03
N HIS A 836 14.55 -8.87 1.38
CA HIS A 836 13.45 -9.02 0.42
C HIS A 836 12.98 -7.65 -0.13
N ARG A 837 12.72 -6.69 0.75
CA ARG A 837 12.08 -5.41 0.44
C ARG A 837 12.98 -4.40 -0.29
N LEU A 838 14.28 -4.42 0.01
CA LEU A 838 15.26 -3.42 -0.44
C LEU A 838 16.44 -4.03 -1.21
N GLY A 839 16.45 -5.35 -1.40
CA GLY A 839 17.57 -6.09 -1.97
C GLY A 839 18.68 -6.40 -0.96
N PRO A 840 19.66 -7.25 -1.33
CA PRO A 840 20.71 -7.73 -0.43
C PRO A 840 21.62 -6.60 0.08
N ASN A 841 21.82 -5.57 -0.75
CA ASN A 841 22.72 -4.44 -0.48
C ASN A 841 22.05 -3.27 0.25
N TYR A 842 20.92 -3.47 0.94
CA TYR A 842 20.14 -2.39 1.57
C TYR A 842 20.92 -1.50 2.57
N LEU A 843 22.00 -2.02 3.16
CA LEU A 843 22.91 -1.27 4.04
C LEU A 843 23.83 -0.29 3.30
N GLN A 844 23.97 -0.40 1.97
CA GLN A 844 24.70 0.58 1.16
C GLN A 844 23.87 1.85 0.88
N LEU A 845 22.55 1.79 1.03
CA LEU A 845 21.65 2.93 0.80
C LEU A 845 22.04 4.08 1.76
N PRO A 846 22.15 5.35 1.29
CA PRO A 846 22.79 6.43 2.06
C PRO A 846 22.22 6.69 3.47
N VAL A 847 20.93 6.40 3.67
CA VAL A 847 20.26 6.54 4.97
C VAL A 847 20.54 5.35 5.92
N ASN A 848 20.83 4.16 5.38
CA ASN A 848 21.13 2.95 6.15
C ASN A 848 22.63 2.78 6.42
N ALA A 849 23.47 3.32 5.54
CA ALA A 849 24.92 3.17 5.61
C ALA A 849 25.52 3.77 6.89
N PRO A 850 26.44 3.05 7.57
CA PRO A 850 27.17 3.59 8.70
C PRO A 850 28.03 4.79 8.28
N LYS A 851 28.33 5.68 9.22
CA LYS A 851 29.17 6.86 8.98
C LYS A 851 30.65 6.64 9.34
N CYS A 852 30.97 5.53 9.97
CA CYS A 852 32.34 5.03 10.10
C CYS A 852 32.80 4.32 8.81
N ALA A 853 34.11 4.20 8.63
CA ALA A 853 34.67 3.27 7.65
C ALA A 853 34.23 1.84 7.98
N HIS A 854 34.08 1.00 6.96
CA HIS A 854 33.73 -0.41 7.12
C HIS A 854 34.49 -1.25 6.10
N HIS A 855 35.09 -2.35 6.56
CA HIS A 855 35.86 -3.29 5.75
C HIS A 855 35.26 -4.68 5.94
N ASN A 856 34.89 -5.34 4.85
CA ASN A 856 34.31 -6.69 4.85
C ASN A 856 34.46 -7.35 3.48
N ASN A 857 34.36 -8.67 3.45
CA ASN A 857 34.47 -9.46 2.22
C ASN A 857 33.09 -9.73 1.57
N HIS A 858 32.13 -8.82 1.68
CA HIS A 858 30.87 -8.90 0.93
C HIS A 858 31.02 -8.20 -0.42
N HIS A 859 30.89 -8.96 -1.52
CA HIS A 859 30.99 -8.44 -2.89
C HIS A 859 29.67 -8.65 -3.64
N GLU A 860 29.52 -7.97 -4.78
CA GLU A 860 28.39 -8.12 -5.72
C GLU A 860 27.01 -7.84 -5.07
N GLY A 861 26.00 -8.64 -5.42
CA GLY A 861 24.59 -8.41 -5.08
C GLY A 861 23.91 -7.38 -6.00
N PHE A 862 22.59 -7.47 -6.11
CA PHE A 862 21.80 -6.57 -6.95
C PHE A 862 22.01 -5.09 -6.55
N MET A 863 22.16 -4.22 -7.55
CA MET A 863 22.38 -2.77 -7.39
C MET A 863 23.53 -2.39 -6.44
N ASN A 864 24.65 -3.12 -6.48
CA ASN A 864 25.88 -2.66 -5.85
C ASN A 864 26.48 -1.49 -6.66
N PHE A 865 26.50 -0.30 -6.07
CA PHE A 865 27.06 0.92 -6.67
C PHE A 865 28.29 1.44 -5.92
N MET A 866 28.79 0.69 -4.93
CA MET A 866 30.02 1.03 -4.21
C MET A 866 31.22 0.76 -5.10
N HIS A 867 32.08 1.76 -5.28
CA HIS A 867 33.39 1.53 -5.87
C HIS A 867 34.26 0.75 -4.89
N ARG A 868 34.84 -0.34 -5.37
CA ARG A 868 35.77 -1.23 -4.67
C ARG A 868 36.86 -1.65 -5.64
N ASP A 869 38.09 -1.36 -5.31
CA ASP A 869 39.30 -1.64 -6.10
C ASP A 869 40.24 -2.63 -5.40
N GLU A 870 39.80 -3.25 -4.30
CA GLU A 870 40.60 -4.20 -3.53
C GLU A 870 40.73 -5.57 -4.21
N GLU A 871 41.96 -6.08 -4.33
CA GLU A 871 42.24 -7.42 -4.91
C GLU A 871 41.91 -8.59 -3.97
N VAL A 872 41.68 -8.34 -2.67
CA VAL A 872 41.48 -9.36 -1.64
C VAL A 872 40.04 -9.36 -1.13
N ASN A 873 39.33 -10.46 -1.36
CA ASN A 873 37.95 -10.68 -0.95
C ASN A 873 37.79 -11.87 0.03
N TYR A 874 38.81 -12.15 0.84
CA TYR A 874 38.80 -13.22 1.85
C TYR A 874 39.65 -12.86 3.08
N PHE A 875 39.35 -13.48 4.22
CA PHE A 875 40.08 -13.31 5.46
C PHE A 875 40.32 -14.66 6.16
N PRO A 876 41.49 -14.92 6.77
CA PRO A 876 42.66 -14.05 6.85
C PRO A 876 43.46 -14.00 5.54
N SER A 877 44.11 -12.86 5.29
CA SER A 877 45.05 -12.67 4.17
C SER A 877 46.36 -12.03 4.67
N ARG A 878 47.43 -12.15 3.88
CA ARG A 878 48.70 -11.44 4.10
C ARG A 878 48.85 -10.19 3.25
N CYS A 879 47.96 -10.00 2.27
CA CYS A 879 48.00 -8.88 1.32
C CYS A 879 46.96 -7.79 1.64
N ASP A 880 46.04 -8.06 2.58
CA ASP A 880 45.03 -7.12 3.06
C ASP A 880 45.50 -6.51 4.40
N PRO A 881 45.51 -5.18 4.58
CA PRO A 881 45.81 -4.54 5.86
C PRO A 881 44.70 -4.72 6.92
N ALA A 882 43.52 -5.23 6.55
CA ALA A 882 42.43 -5.50 7.49
C ALA A 882 42.82 -6.56 8.53
N ARG A 883 42.47 -6.29 9.79
CA ARG A 883 42.73 -7.16 10.94
C ARG A 883 41.50 -7.23 11.83
N ASN A 884 41.41 -8.30 12.63
CA ASN A 884 40.40 -8.39 13.68
C ASN A 884 40.51 -7.17 14.62
N ALA A 885 39.36 -6.68 15.09
CA ALA A 885 39.31 -5.67 16.14
C ALA A 885 39.90 -6.20 17.46
N GLU A 886 40.26 -5.30 18.36
CA GLU A 886 40.62 -5.68 19.73
C GLU A 886 39.41 -6.32 20.43
N SER A 887 39.68 -7.26 21.33
CA SER A 887 38.62 -7.94 22.08
C SER A 887 37.91 -6.95 23.01
N PHE A 888 36.62 -6.77 22.82
CA PHE A 888 35.74 -6.02 23.71
C PHE A 888 34.89 -6.97 24.56
N PRO A 889 34.43 -6.56 25.76
CA PRO A 889 33.61 -7.41 26.60
C PRO A 889 32.28 -7.80 25.94
N VAL A 890 31.97 -9.10 25.97
CA VAL A 890 30.71 -9.71 25.50
C VAL A 890 30.08 -10.52 26.64
N PRO A 891 28.77 -10.82 26.61
CA PRO A 891 28.15 -11.63 27.65
C PRO A 891 28.78 -13.03 27.70
N SER A 892 29.33 -13.41 28.85
CA SER A 892 30.03 -14.69 29.05
C SER A 892 29.27 -15.66 29.97
N ALA A 893 27.96 -15.46 30.12
CA ALA A 893 27.11 -16.33 30.94
C ALA A 893 27.01 -17.73 30.31
N ILE A 894 27.13 -18.78 31.13
CA ILE A 894 26.96 -20.15 30.68
C ILE A 894 25.47 -20.48 30.68
N CYS A 895 24.89 -20.65 29.48
CA CYS A 895 23.51 -21.10 29.33
C CYS A 895 23.43 -22.64 29.46
N SER A 896 22.58 -23.14 30.36
CA SER A 896 22.34 -24.58 30.57
C SER A 896 20.85 -24.89 30.66
N GLY A 897 20.38 -25.87 29.89
CA GLY A 897 18.97 -26.29 29.85
C GLY A 897 18.75 -27.54 29.00
N LYS A 898 17.51 -28.04 28.94
CA LYS A 898 17.09 -29.09 27.99
C LYS A 898 16.72 -28.45 26.65
N ARG A 899 16.65 -29.20 25.55
CA ARG A 899 16.12 -28.68 24.29
C ARG A 899 14.60 -28.90 24.22
N GLU A 900 13.82 -27.82 24.13
CA GLU A 900 12.35 -27.92 24.28
C GLU A 900 11.59 -26.73 23.66
N LYS A 901 10.27 -26.89 23.49
CA LYS A 901 9.31 -25.85 23.05
C LYS A 901 8.35 -25.56 24.21
N CYS A 902 8.64 -24.55 25.02
CA CYS A 902 7.85 -24.26 26.23
C CYS A 902 7.79 -22.76 26.59
N VAL A 903 6.83 -22.44 27.45
CA VAL A 903 6.60 -21.09 27.99
C VAL A 903 7.52 -20.85 29.20
N ILE A 904 7.79 -19.58 29.50
CA ILE A 904 8.51 -19.15 30.72
C ILE A 904 7.74 -19.54 31.99
N GLU A 905 8.44 -19.72 33.11
CA GLU A 905 7.83 -20.15 34.38
C GLU A 905 7.02 -19.04 35.06
N LYS A 906 7.56 -17.81 35.11
CA LYS A 906 6.99 -16.66 35.84
C LYS A 906 6.07 -15.81 34.95
N GLU A 907 5.07 -16.44 34.32
CA GLU A 907 4.16 -15.78 33.37
C GLU A 907 3.41 -14.56 33.92
N ASN A 908 2.84 -14.67 35.13
CA ASN A 908 2.11 -13.63 35.86
C ASN A 908 1.24 -12.70 34.98
N ASN A 909 0.29 -13.29 34.23
CA ASN A 909 -0.47 -12.60 33.17
C ASN A 909 -1.44 -11.51 33.69
N PHE A 910 -1.84 -11.56 34.95
CA PHE A 910 -3.00 -10.81 35.46
C PHE A 910 -2.67 -9.64 36.40
N LYS A 911 -1.53 -9.67 37.10
CA LYS A 911 -1.20 -8.70 38.16
C LYS A 911 -1.04 -7.26 37.61
N GLN A 912 -0.07 -7.04 36.72
CA GLN A 912 0.22 -5.72 36.15
C GLN A 912 -0.95 -5.08 35.38
N PRO A 913 -1.74 -5.78 34.53
CA PRO A 913 -2.95 -5.18 33.94
C PRO A 913 -3.97 -4.73 35.00
N GLY A 914 -4.12 -5.48 36.09
CA GLY A 914 -4.95 -5.09 37.23
C GLY A 914 -4.45 -3.84 37.94
N GLU A 915 -3.15 -3.79 38.25
CA GLU A 915 -2.49 -2.63 38.88
C GLU A 915 -2.63 -1.38 38.01
N ARG A 916 -2.46 -1.52 36.69
CA ARG A 916 -2.59 -0.43 35.73
C ARG A 916 -4.03 0.06 35.57
N TYR A 917 -5.03 -0.81 35.61
CA TYR A 917 -6.44 -0.38 35.65
C TYR A 917 -6.76 0.38 36.96
N ARG A 918 -6.24 -0.09 38.10
CA ARG A 918 -6.45 0.55 39.41
C ARG A 918 -5.74 1.91 39.55
N SER A 919 -4.67 2.17 38.80
CA SER A 919 -3.97 3.47 38.83
C SER A 919 -4.71 4.60 38.09
N TRP A 920 -5.76 4.30 37.35
CA TRP A 920 -6.51 5.27 36.57
C TRP A 920 -7.61 5.99 37.35
N ALA A 921 -7.86 7.24 36.96
CA ALA A 921 -9.06 7.98 37.38
C ALA A 921 -10.35 7.28 36.89
N PRO A 922 -11.49 7.42 37.61
CA PRO A 922 -12.72 6.68 37.30
C PRO A 922 -13.28 6.90 35.89
N ASP A 923 -13.12 8.09 35.31
CA ASP A 923 -13.55 8.42 33.95
C ASP A 923 -12.73 7.69 32.88
N ARG A 924 -11.42 7.49 33.12
CA ARG A 924 -10.51 6.74 32.25
C ARG A 924 -10.76 5.24 32.35
N GLN A 925 -11.03 4.73 33.56
CA GLN A 925 -11.53 3.35 33.76
C GLN A 925 -12.83 3.11 32.98
N GLU A 926 -13.76 4.08 33.00
CA GLU A 926 -15.04 4.01 32.30
C GLU A 926 -14.86 4.04 30.77
N ARG A 927 -13.97 4.89 30.21
CA ARG A 927 -13.63 4.86 28.77
C ARG A 927 -13.05 3.51 28.34
N PHE A 928 -12.12 2.95 29.11
CA PHE A 928 -11.53 1.63 28.86
C PHE A 928 -12.59 0.52 28.88
N LEU A 929 -13.48 0.52 29.89
CA LEU A 929 -14.59 -0.43 29.97
C LEU A 929 -15.53 -0.34 28.76
N ASN A 930 -15.89 0.87 28.32
CA ASN A 930 -16.74 1.05 27.15
C ASN A 930 -16.10 0.50 25.86
N ARG A 931 -14.78 0.66 25.69
CA ARG A 931 -14.04 0.10 24.55
C ARG A 931 -14.02 -1.44 24.58
N LEU A 932 -13.82 -2.05 25.75
CA LEU A 932 -13.94 -3.51 25.93
C LEU A 932 -15.35 -4.01 25.61
N VAL A 933 -16.40 -3.36 26.14
CA VAL A 933 -17.80 -3.73 25.89
C VAL A 933 -18.13 -3.61 24.40
N GLY A 934 -17.68 -2.54 23.73
CA GLY A 934 -17.88 -2.36 22.29
C GLY A 934 -17.23 -3.47 21.46
N GLY A 935 -16.02 -3.89 21.80
CA GLY A 935 -15.33 -5.00 21.14
C GLY A 935 -15.99 -6.37 21.36
N LEU A 936 -16.39 -6.66 22.59
CA LEU A 936 -16.99 -7.95 22.98
C LEU A 936 -18.49 -8.07 22.63
N SER A 937 -19.12 -6.98 22.20
CA SER A 937 -20.51 -6.95 21.72
C SER A 937 -20.68 -7.41 20.26
N ASP A 938 -19.61 -7.67 19.50
CA ASP A 938 -19.72 -8.20 18.13
C ASP A 938 -20.55 -9.51 18.13
N PRO A 939 -21.55 -9.69 17.23
CA PRO A 939 -22.36 -10.90 17.16
C PRO A 939 -21.56 -12.20 16.98
N ARG A 940 -20.36 -12.15 16.41
CA ARG A 940 -19.46 -13.30 16.22
C ARG A 940 -18.68 -13.67 17.49
N ILE A 941 -18.61 -12.78 18.48
CA ILE A 941 -18.07 -13.11 19.80
C ILE A 941 -19.10 -13.95 20.55
N THR A 942 -18.82 -15.24 20.67
CA THR A 942 -19.70 -16.23 21.30
C THR A 942 -19.86 -15.99 22.80
N HIS A 943 -20.88 -16.60 23.42
CA HIS A 943 -21.05 -16.56 24.87
C HIS A 943 -19.83 -17.11 25.62
N GLU A 944 -19.22 -18.18 25.09
CA GLU A 944 -17.97 -18.77 25.60
C GLU A 944 -16.81 -17.77 25.60
N LEU A 945 -16.56 -17.09 24.47
CA LEU A 945 -15.52 -16.06 24.37
C LEU A 945 -15.77 -14.92 25.37
N ARG A 946 -17.02 -14.45 25.54
CA ARG A 946 -17.34 -13.42 26.56
C ARG A 946 -17.01 -13.90 27.97
N THR A 947 -17.33 -15.15 28.30
CA THR A 947 -17.03 -15.75 29.61
C THR A 947 -15.52 -15.88 29.86
N ILE A 948 -14.73 -16.27 28.85
CA ILE A 948 -13.25 -16.30 28.94
C ILE A 948 -12.71 -14.89 29.23
N TRP A 949 -13.13 -13.89 28.46
CA TRP A 949 -12.71 -12.50 28.66
C TRP A 949 -13.10 -11.94 30.03
N ILE A 950 -14.31 -12.24 30.51
CA ILE A 950 -14.76 -11.86 31.86
C ILE A 950 -13.88 -12.54 32.92
N SER A 951 -13.58 -13.83 32.79
CA SER A 951 -12.68 -14.55 33.72
C SER A 951 -11.28 -13.92 33.78
N TYR A 952 -10.69 -13.58 32.63
CA TYR A 952 -9.39 -12.90 32.55
C TYR A 952 -9.42 -11.54 33.25
N TRP A 953 -10.46 -10.72 33.01
CA TRP A 953 -10.57 -9.41 33.66
C TRP A 953 -10.90 -9.52 35.15
N ILE A 954 -11.64 -10.53 35.62
CA ILE A 954 -11.85 -10.82 37.06
C ILE A 954 -10.51 -11.12 37.75
N GLN A 955 -9.62 -11.89 37.11
CA GLN A 955 -8.29 -12.21 37.64
C GLN A 955 -7.37 -10.98 37.72
N CYS A 956 -7.53 -10.01 36.81
CA CYS A 956 -6.82 -8.73 36.87
C CYS A 956 -7.40 -7.80 37.96
N ASP A 957 -8.71 -7.59 37.91
CA ASP A 957 -9.45 -6.76 38.86
C ASP A 957 -10.92 -7.19 38.95
N LYS A 958 -11.33 -7.62 40.14
CA LYS A 958 -12.69 -8.14 40.39
C LYS A 958 -13.79 -7.12 40.05
N SER A 959 -13.55 -5.82 40.25
CA SER A 959 -14.54 -4.78 39.93
C SER A 959 -14.69 -4.59 38.43
N LEU A 960 -13.58 -4.55 37.69
CA LEU A 960 -13.59 -4.49 36.22
C LEU A 960 -14.35 -5.68 35.62
N GLY A 961 -14.00 -6.90 36.02
CA GLY A 961 -14.64 -8.12 35.50
C GLY A 961 -16.14 -8.19 35.81
N GLN A 962 -16.57 -7.77 37.01
CA GLN A 962 -17.99 -7.67 37.37
C GLN A 962 -18.73 -6.62 36.52
N LYS A 963 -18.17 -5.41 36.37
CA LYS A 963 -18.76 -4.35 35.52
C LYS A 963 -18.92 -4.81 34.07
N LEU A 964 -17.93 -5.53 33.54
CA LEU A 964 -17.95 -6.09 32.18
C LEU A 964 -19.04 -7.16 32.03
N ALA A 965 -19.15 -8.09 32.99
CA ALA A 965 -20.19 -9.12 33.02
C ALA A 965 -21.60 -8.52 33.04
N THR A 966 -21.83 -7.50 33.86
CA THR A 966 -23.10 -6.76 33.91
C THR A 966 -23.44 -6.10 32.57
N ARG A 967 -22.49 -5.42 31.92
CA ARG A 967 -22.76 -4.72 30.64
C ARG A 967 -22.95 -5.66 29.45
N LEU A 968 -22.35 -6.84 29.47
CA LEU A 968 -22.52 -7.87 28.44
C LEU A 968 -23.68 -8.84 28.72
N ASN A 969 -24.43 -8.66 29.82
CA ASN A 969 -25.50 -9.57 30.27
C ASN A 969 -25.06 -11.04 30.42
N VAL A 970 -23.82 -11.27 30.85
CA VAL A 970 -23.26 -12.61 31.09
C VAL A 970 -23.27 -12.91 32.59
N LYS A 971 -23.86 -14.05 32.98
CA LYS A 971 -23.77 -14.53 34.36
C LYS A 971 -22.34 -15.05 34.61
N PRO A 972 -21.62 -14.59 35.67
CA PRO A 972 -20.32 -15.15 35.99
C PRO A 972 -20.46 -16.63 36.38
N SER A 973 -19.77 -17.51 35.66
CA SER A 973 -19.37 -18.81 36.21
C SER A 973 -18.25 -18.56 37.22
N ILE A 974 -18.51 -18.86 38.50
CA ILE A 974 -17.58 -18.70 39.62
C ILE A 974 -16.56 -19.84 39.59
#